data_AF-M3GRA1-F1
#
_entry.id   AF-M3GRA1-F1
#
_cell.length_a   1.000
_cell.length_b   1.000
_cell.length_c   1.000
_cell.angle_alpha   90.00
_cell.angle_beta   90.00
_cell.angle_gamma   90.00
#
_symmetry.space_group_name_H-M   'P 1'
#
loop_
_entity.id
_entity.type
_entity.pdbx_description
1 polymer ?
#
loop_
_entity_poly.entity_id
_entity_poly.type
_entity_poly.pdbx_seq_one_letter_code
_entity_poly.pdbx_strand_id
1 'polypeptide(L)'
;MPKVQRILIDEREVPAGLRSLTRIRSFSEIRNGILNTIQRTKEIYQDAKIFYAHSNSSFQQAFLERNPKLLPYDEKDVDLILSSESCLPWNSIDGIAKNIEVDLELSKDVRKWIRKLKVKSNHFHVVGKSKHLHVHPSATVYPGVVFDTTSGPVIVDKDVKITSFSFIEGPVYIGPNSHIDNARITGATSIGTTCRIGGEVGTCLIGDFTNKHHEGFLGHSVLGNWVNIGALATTSDLKNNYGVVKIREEQDECITGSIKFGSVIGDYCKIAIGVMLNTGTVIDFGSNVVSSRIGGYISPFTWAESGQPYILDLFLRDARKIMARRNRELTLSETELIRILYESKVKNKNPEGFVEIIESKIRTSSSEYKENFEDLKQKVESLRNLIRKIELGGGEKAIERHKGRGKLTARERVSSLIDPGTSFLEFSPLAAEGVYSDSVPSAGILTGIGRICGVDCVIVANDATVKGGTYYPLTVKKHIRAQEIALQNFLPCIYLVDSGGAFLPMQDEVFPDKDHFGKIFYNQANLSALKIPQISVVMGSCTAGGAYIPAMSDESVIVKGNGTIFLGGPPLVKAATGEIVTPEELGGALVHSTISGVTDHYAEDDSHALEITRNIVSTFHHAGNVTQRGSINWEEPLYPAEEIYGIIQKDIRKSYDVREIIARIVDGSRFQEFKKYYGTTLVTGFAKIYGKMVGIIANNGVLFSESALKASHFIELCNQREIPLVFLQNITGFMVGKKYENSGIAKDGAKMVNAVSTSIVPKYSVVIGGSYGAGNYGMCGRAFNPRFLWMWPNSRISVMGGEQAANVLLTVKMEQLEKEGKKLSEAEQFAFRKPILDDYESKSSCIYSSARLWDDGVIDPARTRDILGITVYANHSQKLEYPRYGIFRM
;
A
#
# COMPACT_ATOMS: atom_id res chain seq x y z
N MET A 1 4.84 52.38 35.39
CA MET A 1 4.84 51.23 34.47
C MET A 1 3.73 51.47 33.45
N PRO A 2 3.93 51.19 32.15
CA PRO A 2 2.84 51.25 31.18
C PRO A 2 1.67 50.41 31.69
N LYS A 3 0.44 50.92 31.53
CA LYS A 3 -0.76 50.22 31.97
C LYS A 3 -0.99 49.05 31.01
N VAL A 4 -0.52 47.86 31.37
CA VAL A 4 -0.73 46.62 30.61
C VAL A 4 -2.25 46.37 30.55
N GLN A 5 -2.84 46.46 29.36
CA GLN A 5 -4.27 46.28 29.11
C GLN A 5 -4.56 45.07 28.23
N ARG A 6 -3.60 44.61 27.42
CA ARG A 6 -3.73 43.50 26.47
C ARG A 6 -2.56 42.54 26.65
N ILE A 7 -2.85 41.31 27.07
CA ILE A 7 -1.84 40.27 27.32
C ILE A 7 -2.10 39.12 26.37
N LEU A 8 -1.08 38.57 25.72
CA LEU A 8 -1.18 37.39 24.88
C LEU A 8 -0.49 36.20 25.56
N ILE A 9 -1.22 35.11 25.75
CA ILE A 9 -0.63 33.79 25.99
C ILE A 9 -0.38 33.17 24.61
N ASP A 10 0.89 33.07 24.24
CA ASP A 10 1.30 32.58 22.93
C ASP A 10 1.80 31.15 23.02
N GLU A 11 1.03 30.23 22.44
CA GLU A 11 1.35 28.82 22.28
C GLU A 11 1.31 28.39 20.83
N ARG A 12 1.53 29.31 19.89
CA ARG A 12 1.70 28.92 18.49
C ARG A 12 2.88 27.96 18.32
N GLU A 13 3.92 28.14 19.14
CA GLU A 13 5.06 27.24 19.26
C GLU A 13 5.20 26.71 20.70
N VAL A 14 5.35 25.38 20.81
CA VAL A 14 5.58 24.69 22.08
C VAL A 14 6.98 24.05 22.05
N PRO A 15 7.92 24.49 22.91
CA PRO A 15 9.29 24.01 22.88
C PRO A 15 9.37 22.54 23.29
N ALA A 16 10.41 21.87 22.81
CA ALA A 16 10.74 20.53 23.26
C ALA A 16 11.05 20.51 24.77
N GLY A 17 10.67 19.41 25.42
CA GLY A 17 10.68 19.23 26.86
C GLY A 17 9.37 19.62 27.55
N LEU A 18 8.53 20.45 26.93
CA LEU A 18 7.23 20.84 27.49
C LEU A 18 6.05 20.08 26.87
N ARG A 19 6.23 19.50 25.68
CA ARG A 19 5.12 18.97 24.85
C ARG A 19 4.35 17.86 25.56
N SER A 20 5.03 16.97 26.26
CA SER A 20 4.41 15.87 27.02
C SER A 20 3.46 16.34 28.13
N LEU A 21 3.67 17.55 28.66
CA LEU A 21 2.80 18.15 29.67
C LEU A 21 1.67 18.99 29.08
N THR A 22 1.72 19.31 27.78
CA THR A 22 0.79 20.26 27.13
C THR A 22 0.04 19.68 25.94
N ARG A 23 0.02 18.35 25.77
CA ARG A 23 -0.65 17.70 24.62
C ARG A 23 -2.14 18.05 24.46
N ILE A 24 -2.86 18.21 25.57
CA ILE A 24 -4.30 18.51 25.58
C ILE A 24 -4.68 19.69 26.51
N ARG A 25 -3.67 20.34 27.09
CA ARG A 25 -3.82 21.48 28.03
C ARG A 25 -2.72 22.51 27.81
N SER A 26 -3.02 23.78 28.08
CA SER A 26 -2.05 24.87 27.88
C SER A 26 -0.99 24.86 28.99
N PHE A 27 0.24 25.31 28.72
CA PHE A 27 1.25 25.59 29.74
C PHE A 27 0.72 26.57 30.79
N SER A 28 -0.19 27.45 30.39
CA SER A 28 -0.77 28.46 31.29
C SER A 28 -1.72 27.86 32.34
N GLU A 29 -2.15 26.61 32.14
CA GLU A 29 -2.94 25.81 33.10
C GLU A 29 -2.05 25.08 34.11
N ILE A 30 -0.74 24.97 33.86
CA ILE A 30 0.22 24.33 34.76
C ILE A 30 0.33 25.17 36.04
N ARG A 31 -0.03 24.56 37.16
CA ARG A 31 0.12 25.17 38.47
C ARG A 31 1.57 25.04 38.91
N ASN A 32 2.29 26.16 38.93
CA ASN A 32 3.68 26.23 39.36
C ASN A 32 3.82 27.18 40.55
N GLY A 33 3.45 26.71 41.74
CA GLY A 33 3.25 27.50 42.95
C GLY A 33 1.87 27.26 43.53
N ILE A 34 1.24 28.30 44.10
CA ILE A 34 -0.15 28.21 44.56
C ILE A 34 -1.10 28.43 43.38
N LEU A 35 -0.74 29.31 42.44
CA LEU A 35 -1.55 29.66 41.28
C LEU A 35 -0.96 29.08 39.98
N ASN A 36 -1.81 28.88 38.97
CA ASN A 36 -1.34 28.72 37.59
C ASN A 36 -1.12 30.09 36.92
N THR A 37 -0.49 30.09 35.74
CA THR A 37 -0.12 31.32 35.02
C THR A 37 -1.33 32.20 34.72
N ILE A 38 -2.46 31.62 34.32
CA ILE A 38 -3.70 32.38 34.06
C ILE A 38 -4.17 33.10 35.33
N GLN A 39 -4.21 32.40 36.46
CA GLN A 39 -4.64 32.94 37.75
C GLN A 39 -3.71 34.04 38.24
N ARG A 40 -2.39 33.80 38.19
CA ARG A 40 -1.38 34.78 38.59
C ARG A 40 -1.47 36.04 37.74
N THR A 41 -1.62 35.88 36.42
CA THR A 41 -1.76 37.01 35.48
C THR A 41 -2.99 37.87 35.82
N LYS A 42 -4.12 37.24 36.17
CA LYS A 42 -5.34 37.96 36.57
C LYS A 42 -5.21 38.68 37.91
N GLU A 43 -4.46 38.14 38.87
CA GLU A 43 -4.21 38.82 40.14
C GLU A 43 -3.32 40.05 39.98
N ILE A 44 -2.30 39.97 39.11
CA ILE A 44 -1.38 41.08 38.80
C ILE A 44 -2.06 42.15 37.94
N TYR A 45 -2.78 41.74 36.88
CA TYR A 45 -3.37 42.62 35.88
C TYR A 45 -4.90 42.49 35.85
N GLN A 46 -5.56 42.98 36.90
CA GLN A 46 -7.01 42.77 37.13
C GLN A 46 -7.92 43.28 35.99
N ASP A 47 -7.51 44.35 35.31
CA ASP A 47 -8.29 44.98 34.22
C ASP A 47 -7.84 44.57 32.81
N ALA A 48 -6.80 43.74 32.68
CA ALA A 48 -6.25 43.39 31.37
C ALA A 48 -7.09 42.33 30.65
N LYS A 49 -7.31 42.52 29.35
CA LYS A 49 -7.84 41.49 28.45
C LYS A 49 -6.73 40.51 28.13
N ILE A 50 -6.99 39.22 28.34
CA ILE A 50 -6.04 38.15 28.07
C ILE A 50 -6.51 37.40 26.81
N PHE A 51 -5.64 37.42 25.81
CA PHE A 51 -5.79 36.74 24.54
C PHE A 51 -5.01 35.43 24.55
N TYR A 52 -5.47 34.46 23.76
CA TYR A 52 -4.81 33.18 23.60
C TYR A 52 -4.67 32.83 22.11
N ALA A 53 -3.49 32.33 21.74
CA ALA A 53 -3.19 31.85 20.41
C ALA A 53 -2.52 30.48 20.47
N HIS A 54 -2.97 29.56 19.63
CA HIS A 54 -2.37 28.24 19.46
C HIS A 54 -2.41 27.83 17.99
N SER A 55 -1.40 27.10 17.52
CA SER A 55 -1.28 26.70 16.11
C SER A 55 -2.33 25.67 15.69
N ASN A 56 -2.79 24.82 16.63
CA ASN A 56 -3.94 23.93 16.45
C ASN A 56 -5.26 24.61 16.83
N SER A 57 -6.14 24.82 15.85
CA SER A 57 -7.44 25.49 16.03
C SER A 57 -8.42 24.70 16.90
N SER A 58 -8.46 23.38 16.80
CA SER A 58 -9.30 22.52 17.64
C SER A 58 -8.89 22.62 19.11
N PHE A 59 -7.58 22.66 19.38
CA PHE A 59 -7.05 22.90 20.71
C PHE A 59 -7.44 24.29 21.22
N GLN A 60 -7.24 25.32 20.40
CA GLN A 60 -7.58 26.69 20.76
C GLN A 60 -9.05 26.83 21.15
N GLN A 61 -9.94 26.25 20.35
CA GLN A 61 -11.37 26.26 20.64
C GLN A 61 -11.66 25.55 21.97
N ALA A 62 -11.21 24.32 22.14
CA ALA A 62 -11.44 23.55 23.36
C ALA A 62 -10.88 24.25 24.62
N PHE A 63 -9.72 24.89 24.51
CA PHE A 63 -9.13 25.65 25.62
C PHE A 63 -9.93 26.91 25.97
N LEU A 64 -10.40 27.66 24.97
CA LEU A 64 -11.25 28.83 25.16
C LEU A 64 -12.63 28.46 25.73
N GLU A 65 -13.19 27.31 25.33
CA GLU A 65 -14.41 26.76 25.94
C GLU A 65 -14.22 26.48 27.44
N ARG A 66 -13.06 25.93 27.83
CA ARG A 66 -12.71 25.72 29.26
C ARG A 66 -12.43 27.02 30.00
N ASN A 67 -12.03 28.08 29.29
CA ASN A 67 -11.62 29.36 29.86
C ASN A 67 -12.36 30.54 29.21
N PRO A 68 -13.69 30.67 29.40
CA PRO A 68 -14.54 31.62 28.65
C PRO A 68 -14.24 33.11 28.93
N LYS A 69 -13.40 33.40 29.92
CA LYS A 69 -12.91 34.76 30.22
C LYS A 69 -11.69 35.18 29.38
N LEU A 70 -11.12 34.25 28.62
CA LEU A 70 -10.04 34.51 27.68
C LEU A 70 -10.64 34.77 26.29
N LEU A 71 -9.93 35.54 25.47
CA LEU A 71 -10.36 35.91 24.13
C LEU A 71 -9.47 35.23 23.08
N PRO A 72 -10.00 34.84 21.90
CA PRO A 72 -9.15 34.45 20.79
C PRO A 72 -8.31 35.65 20.34
N TYR A 73 -7.04 35.42 20.02
CA TYR A 73 -6.17 36.47 19.50
C TYR A 73 -6.67 37.02 18.15
N ASP A 74 -6.68 38.35 18.00
CA ASP A 74 -7.29 39.07 16.88
C ASP A 74 -6.29 39.96 16.10
N GLU A 75 -5.00 39.60 16.08
CA GLU A 75 -3.91 40.28 15.35
C GLU A 75 -3.70 41.78 15.68
N LYS A 76 -4.19 42.22 16.84
CA LYS A 76 -3.96 43.58 17.35
C LYS A 76 -2.74 43.65 18.25
N ASP A 77 -2.19 44.86 18.42
CA ASP A 77 -1.09 45.14 19.34
C ASP A 77 -1.35 44.60 20.76
N VAL A 78 -0.32 44.01 21.36
CA VAL A 78 -0.32 43.41 22.70
C VAL A 78 0.77 44.06 23.55
N ASP A 79 0.45 44.34 24.82
CA ASP A 79 1.37 45.02 25.74
C ASP A 79 2.36 44.05 26.39
N LEU A 80 1.97 42.78 26.54
CA LEU A 80 2.76 41.73 27.20
C LEU A 80 2.49 40.38 26.53
N ILE A 81 3.55 39.64 26.22
CA ILE A 81 3.48 38.27 25.70
C ILE A 81 4.00 37.31 26.76
N LEU A 82 3.21 36.29 27.09
CA LEU A 82 3.60 35.19 27.96
C LEU A 82 3.98 34.00 27.06
N SER A 83 5.26 33.64 27.06
CA SER A 83 5.81 32.55 26.25
C SER A 83 5.97 31.25 27.03
N SER A 84 5.83 30.15 26.31
CA SER A 84 5.93 28.77 26.80
C SER A 84 7.34 28.39 27.29
N GLU A 85 8.40 29.05 26.80
CA GLU A 85 9.80 28.79 27.19
C GLU A 85 10.06 29.00 28.69
N SER A 86 9.38 29.97 29.30
CA SER A 86 9.47 30.23 30.73
C SER A 86 8.89 29.12 31.60
N CYS A 87 8.14 28.20 30.99
CA CYS A 87 7.44 27.10 31.66
C CYS A 87 8.04 25.72 31.37
N LEU A 88 9.25 25.65 30.80
CA LEU A 88 9.98 24.38 30.67
C LEU A 88 10.06 23.66 32.04
N PRO A 89 10.05 22.31 32.09
CA PRO A 89 9.95 21.57 33.35
C PRO A 89 11.01 21.93 34.40
N TRP A 90 12.27 22.10 34.00
CA TRP A 90 13.36 22.47 34.92
C TRP A 90 13.25 23.91 35.42
N ASN A 91 12.94 24.87 34.53
CA ASN A 91 12.62 26.24 34.91
C ASN A 91 11.43 26.29 35.87
N SER A 92 10.46 25.41 35.65
CA SER A 92 9.28 25.34 36.49
C SER A 92 9.63 24.85 37.89
N ILE A 93 10.39 23.77 38.02
CA ILE A 93 10.86 23.23 39.31
C ILE A 93 11.67 24.29 40.08
N ASP A 94 12.64 24.93 39.42
CA ASP A 94 13.49 25.96 40.03
C ASP A 94 12.66 27.19 40.49
N GLY A 95 11.54 27.45 39.82
CA GLY A 95 10.63 28.54 40.12
C GLY A 95 9.64 28.29 41.28
N ILE A 96 9.43 27.04 41.74
CA ILE A 96 8.36 26.69 42.70
C ILE A 96 8.45 27.54 43.96
N ALA A 97 9.63 27.60 44.59
CA ALA A 97 9.86 28.32 45.85
C ALA A 97 9.44 29.79 45.73
N LYS A 98 10.01 30.48 44.74
CA LYS A 98 9.73 31.88 44.46
C LYS A 98 8.24 32.11 44.15
N ASN A 99 7.65 31.23 43.36
CA ASN A 99 6.25 31.35 42.97
C ASN A 99 5.30 31.18 44.15
N ILE A 100 5.59 30.26 45.08
CA ILE A 100 4.80 30.11 46.32
C ILE A 100 4.80 31.42 47.11
N GLU A 101 5.97 32.03 47.32
CA GLU A 101 6.09 33.30 48.06
C GLU A 101 5.35 34.45 47.36
N VAL A 102 5.52 34.58 46.05
CA VAL A 102 4.83 35.60 45.25
C VAL A 102 3.32 35.40 45.28
N ASP A 103 2.84 34.16 45.13
CA ASP A 103 1.42 33.86 45.11
C ASP A 103 0.74 34.12 46.47
N LEU A 104 1.47 33.95 47.58
CA LEU A 104 1.00 34.30 48.93
C LEU A 104 0.70 35.81 49.06
N GLU A 105 1.52 36.65 48.43
CA GLU A 105 1.35 38.11 48.47
C GLU A 105 0.25 38.57 47.52
N LEU A 106 0.16 37.95 46.35
CA LEU A 106 -0.79 38.33 45.30
C LEU A 106 -2.22 37.87 45.61
N SER A 107 -2.42 36.59 45.91
CA SER A 107 -3.76 35.99 45.93
C SER A 107 -4.62 36.56 47.05
N LYS A 108 -5.75 37.18 46.68
CA LYS A 108 -6.70 37.74 47.67
C LYS A 108 -7.38 36.60 48.46
N ASP A 109 -7.73 35.53 47.78
CA ASP A 109 -8.42 34.38 48.39
C ASP A 109 -7.53 33.68 49.42
N VAL A 110 -6.27 33.43 49.07
CA VAL A 110 -5.28 32.84 49.97
C VAL A 110 -5.09 33.74 51.20
N ARG A 111 -4.87 35.05 51.01
CA ARG A 111 -4.74 36.01 52.12
C ARG A 111 -5.98 36.10 53.02
N LYS A 112 -7.18 35.83 52.49
CA LYS A 112 -8.45 35.85 53.24
C LYS A 112 -8.47 34.79 54.33
N TRP A 113 -7.91 33.60 54.07
CA TRP A 113 -7.92 32.50 55.05
C TRP A 113 -6.56 32.28 55.75
N ILE A 114 -5.45 32.71 55.17
CA ILE A 114 -4.09 32.56 55.74
C ILE A 114 -3.89 33.32 57.07
N ARG A 115 -4.79 34.23 57.43
CA ARG A 115 -4.74 34.98 58.70
C ARG A 115 -5.38 34.27 59.91
N LYS A 116 -5.86 33.03 59.78
CA LYS A 116 -6.50 32.27 60.88
C LYS A 116 -5.84 30.90 61.10
N LEU A 117 -4.70 30.87 61.81
CA LEU A 117 -4.21 29.65 62.47
C LEU A 117 -5.19 29.29 63.60
N LYS A 118 -6.09 28.32 63.36
CA LYS A 118 -7.01 27.79 64.39
C LYS A 118 -6.62 26.40 64.90
N VAL A 119 -5.64 25.74 64.28
CA VAL A 119 -5.22 24.41 64.70
C VAL A 119 -4.33 24.55 65.93
N LYS A 120 -4.78 24.05 67.09
CA LYS A 120 -3.94 23.99 68.29
C LYS A 120 -2.74 23.10 67.99
N SER A 121 -1.53 23.61 68.19
CA SER A 121 -0.25 22.95 67.89
C SER A 121 0.04 21.70 68.73
N ASN A 122 -0.86 21.28 69.62
CA ASN A 122 -0.59 20.18 70.57
C ASN A 122 -0.50 18.80 69.90
N HIS A 123 -0.84 18.67 68.61
CA HIS A 123 -0.86 17.38 67.91
C HIS A 123 0.26 17.22 66.86
N PHE A 124 0.88 18.29 66.36
CA PHE A 124 1.95 18.20 65.35
C PHE A 124 3.14 19.10 65.73
N HIS A 125 4.31 18.81 65.19
CA HIS A 125 5.54 19.56 65.48
C HIS A 125 5.84 20.56 64.36
N VAL A 126 6.38 21.73 64.73
CA VAL A 126 6.84 22.74 63.78
C VAL A 126 8.31 23.04 64.06
N VAL A 127 9.16 22.79 63.07
CA VAL A 127 10.57 23.18 63.04
C VAL A 127 10.67 24.51 62.28
N GLY A 128 11.38 25.49 62.83
CA GLY A 128 11.49 26.84 62.24
C GLY A 128 10.41 27.82 62.71
N LYS A 129 10.07 28.81 61.87
CA LYS A 129 9.20 29.93 62.25
C LYS A 129 7.73 29.59 61.98
N SER A 130 6.93 29.41 63.03
CA SER A 130 5.50 29.06 62.90
C SER A 130 4.67 30.03 62.04
N LYS A 131 5.10 31.29 61.89
CA LYS A 131 4.46 32.27 61.00
C LYS A 131 4.50 31.89 59.51
N HIS A 132 5.37 30.95 59.13
CA HIS A 132 5.52 30.43 57.76
C HIS A 132 4.67 29.17 57.52
N LEU A 133 3.99 28.64 58.56
CA LEU A 133 3.05 27.54 58.43
C LEU A 133 1.63 28.09 58.28
N HIS A 134 0.98 27.76 57.16
CA HIS A 134 -0.36 28.21 56.81
C HIS A 134 -1.26 27.00 56.55
N VAL A 135 -2.20 26.75 57.45
CA VAL A 135 -3.11 25.59 57.36
C VAL A 135 -4.55 26.07 57.29
N HIS A 136 -5.27 25.67 56.24
CA HIS A 136 -6.68 26.01 56.07
C HIS A 136 -7.51 25.38 57.20
N PRO A 137 -8.55 26.06 57.73
CA PRO A 137 -9.33 25.56 58.86
C PRO A 137 -10.04 24.22 58.66
N SER A 138 -10.30 23.82 57.42
CA SER A 138 -10.93 22.52 57.11
C SER A 138 -9.93 21.38 56.89
N ALA A 139 -8.62 21.67 56.87
CA ALA A 139 -7.60 20.64 56.76
C ALA A 139 -7.49 19.83 58.07
N THR A 140 -7.21 18.54 57.93
CA THR A 140 -7.03 17.60 59.04
C THR A 140 -5.58 17.16 59.12
N VAL A 141 -4.89 17.57 60.18
CA VAL A 141 -3.50 17.15 60.47
C VAL A 141 -3.52 16.19 61.66
N TYR A 142 -3.06 14.95 61.45
CA TYR A 142 -3.02 13.91 62.47
C TYR A 142 -1.82 14.07 63.42
N PRO A 143 -1.86 13.44 64.61
CA PRO A 143 -0.75 13.49 65.54
C PRO A 143 0.57 12.98 64.96
N GLY A 144 1.69 13.62 65.33
CA GLY A 144 3.04 13.17 64.93
C GLY A 144 3.48 13.60 63.53
N VAL A 145 2.76 14.51 62.87
CA VAL A 145 3.23 15.21 61.67
C VAL A 145 4.30 16.23 62.06
N VAL A 146 5.34 16.39 61.23
CA VAL A 146 6.38 17.41 61.39
C VAL A 146 6.35 18.35 60.19
N PHE A 147 6.18 19.64 60.46
CA PHE A 147 6.34 20.69 59.47
C PHE A 147 7.67 21.41 59.69
N ASP A 148 8.56 21.39 58.71
CA ASP A 148 9.79 22.16 58.72
C ASP A 148 9.63 23.40 57.82
N THR A 149 9.71 24.57 58.45
CA THR A 149 9.55 25.88 57.81
C THR A 149 10.86 26.67 57.75
N THR A 150 11.99 26.02 58.03
CA THR A 150 13.32 26.66 58.04
C THR A 150 13.73 27.14 56.65
N SER A 151 13.43 26.33 55.63
CA SER A 151 13.76 26.59 54.21
C SER A 151 12.68 27.40 53.47
N GLY A 152 11.48 27.58 54.03
CA GLY A 152 10.42 28.39 53.43
C GLY A 152 9.01 28.10 53.94
N PRO A 153 7.97 28.71 53.33
CA PRO A 153 6.59 28.56 53.79
C PRO A 153 5.98 27.20 53.46
N VAL A 154 5.13 26.71 54.36
CA VAL A 154 4.33 25.49 54.18
C VAL A 154 2.86 25.89 54.12
N ILE A 155 2.19 25.58 53.00
CA ILE A 155 0.80 25.95 52.74
C ILE A 155 -0.03 24.69 52.56
N VAL A 156 -1.03 24.51 53.42
CA VAL A 156 -1.99 23.40 53.41
C VAL A 156 -3.38 23.96 53.12
N ASP A 157 -3.92 23.66 51.95
CA ASP A 157 -5.20 24.19 51.47
C ASP A 157 -6.41 23.45 52.07
N LYS A 158 -7.63 23.83 51.66
CA LYS A 158 -8.89 23.29 52.17
C LYS A 158 -8.99 21.78 52.00
N ASP A 159 -9.55 21.14 53.02
CA ASP A 159 -9.94 19.73 53.02
C ASP A 159 -8.76 18.77 52.77
N VAL A 160 -7.52 19.23 52.99
CA VAL A 160 -6.33 18.40 52.94
C VAL A 160 -6.26 17.51 54.17
N LYS A 161 -5.87 16.25 54.00
CA LYS A 161 -5.62 15.31 55.08
C LYS A 161 -4.15 14.94 55.13
N ILE A 162 -3.50 15.09 56.28
CA ILE A 162 -2.10 14.71 56.49
C ILE A 162 -2.05 13.72 57.65
N THR A 163 -1.64 12.48 57.37
CA THR A 163 -1.59 11.43 58.39
C THR A 163 -0.25 11.41 59.14
N SER A 164 -0.25 10.74 60.29
CA SER A 164 0.89 10.60 61.20
C SER A 164 2.16 10.14 60.49
N PHE A 165 3.32 10.51 61.06
CA PHE A 165 4.66 10.17 60.55
C PHE A 165 5.06 10.87 59.24
N SER A 166 4.24 11.80 58.75
CA SER A 166 4.62 12.65 57.63
C SER A 166 5.59 13.76 58.06
N PHE A 167 6.65 13.97 57.27
CA PHE A 167 7.61 15.07 57.41
C PHE A 167 7.50 15.97 56.19
N ILE A 168 7.27 17.27 56.39
CA ILE A 168 6.95 18.22 55.32
C ILE A 168 7.84 19.45 55.48
N GLU A 169 8.84 19.58 54.61
CA GLU A 169 9.74 20.73 54.54
C GLU A 169 9.27 21.74 53.49
N GLY A 170 9.18 23.02 53.86
CA GLY A 170 8.88 24.12 52.95
C GLY A 170 10.11 24.57 52.14
N PRO A 171 9.95 25.31 51.03
CA PRO A 171 8.69 25.83 50.48
C PRO A 171 7.79 24.73 49.89
N VAL A 172 6.55 24.63 50.36
CA VAL A 172 5.63 23.61 49.87
C VAL A 172 4.18 24.10 49.83
N TYR A 173 3.48 23.75 48.75
CA TYR A 173 2.04 23.95 48.63
C TYR A 173 1.34 22.60 48.47
N ILE A 174 0.26 22.40 49.24
CA ILE A 174 -0.59 21.21 49.19
C ILE A 174 -2.00 21.63 48.81
N GLY A 175 -2.37 21.35 47.57
CA GLY A 175 -3.66 21.73 47.00
C GLY A 175 -4.85 21.01 47.63
N PRO A 176 -6.06 21.53 47.38
CA PRO A 176 -7.25 21.15 48.14
C PRO A 176 -7.66 19.69 47.92
N ASN A 177 -8.31 19.09 48.92
CA ASN A 177 -8.76 17.69 48.92
C ASN A 177 -7.65 16.65 48.74
N SER A 178 -6.37 17.04 48.87
CA SER A 178 -5.24 16.12 48.74
C SER A 178 -4.96 15.38 50.05
N HIS A 179 -4.42 14.18 49.94
CA HIS A 179 -4.07 13.32 51.06
C HIS A 179 -2.56 13.07 51.07
N ILE A 180 -1.95 13.31 52.22
CA ILE A 180 -0.55 13.03 52.48
C ILE A 180 -0.49 11.90 53.50
N ASP A 181 0.02 10.75 53.06
CA ASP A 181 -0.02 9.49 53.78
C ASP A 181 1.38 8.93 54.00
N ASN A 182 1.89 9.03 55.24
CA ASN A 182 3.25 8.59 55.61
C ASN A 182 4.32 9.10 54.62
N ALA A 183 4.33 10.41 54.35
CA ALA A 183 5.18 11.00 53.32
C ALA A 183 6.37 11.78 53.92
N ARG A 184 7.54 11.67 53.29
CA ARG A 184 8.67 12.57 53.50
C ARG A 184 8.77 13.51 52.30
N ILE A 185 8.29 14.74 52.47
CA ILE A 185 8.30 15.79 51.46
C ILE A 185 9.44 16.76 51.78
N THR A 186 10.39 16.90 50.86
CA THR A 186 11.55 17.78 50.99
C THR A 186 11.72 18.71 49.79
N GLY A 187 12.44 19.82 49.98
CA GLY A 187 12.67 20.80 48.93
C GLY A 187 11.41 21.48 48.38
N ALA A 188 11.58 22.33 47.36
CA ALA A 188 10.51 23.15 46.82
C ALA A 188 9.47 22.31 46.06
N THR A 189 8.31 22.04 46.66
CA THR A 189 7.31 21.11 46.11
C THR A 189 5.92 21.73 46.01
N SER A 190 5.26 21.55 44.88
CA SER A 190 3.88 21.99 44.68
C SER A 190 3.00 20.81 44.30
N ILE A 191 2.00 20.52 45.13
CA ILE A 191 1.06 19.41 44.95
C ILE A 191 -0.31 19.98 44.56
N GLY A 192 -0.85 19.45 43.47
CA GLY A 192 -2.18 19.81 42.96
C GLY A 192 -3.35 19.38 43.84
N THR A 193 -4.52 19.45 43.24
CA THR A 193 -5.81 19.18 43.86
C THR A 193 -6.14 17.69 43.84
N THR A 194 -6.71 17.15 44.91
CA THR A 194 -7.20 15.74 45.00
C THR A 194 -6.10 14.70 44.71
N CYS A 195 -4.88 14.99 45.14
CA CYS A 195 -3.73 14.10 45.01
C CYS A 195 -3.64 13.12 46.20
N ARG A 196 -2.92 12.02 46.02
CA ARG A 196 -2.54 11.10 47.12
C ARG A 196 -1.04 10.88 47.11
N ILE A 197 -0.35 11.34 48.14
CA ILE A 197 1.12 11.39 48.19
C ILE A 197 1.62 10.67 49.44
N GLY A 198 2.60 9.79 49.28
CA GLY A 198 3.26 8.99 50.32
C GLY A 198 4.69 8.64 49.92
N GLY A 199 5.46 8.02 50.81
CA GLY A 199 6.88 7.74 50.60
C GLY A 199 7.71 9.02 50.47
N GLU A 200 8.83 8.98 49.75
CA GLU A 200 9.74 10.13 49.61
C GLU A 200 9.45 10.95 48.34
N VAL A 201 9.26 12.27 48.51
CA VAL A 201 9.04 13.24 47.44
C VAL A 201 9.94 14.45 47.65
N GLY A 202 10.79 14.77 46.69
CA GLY A 202 11.77 15.86 46.79
C GLY A 202 11.67 16.82 45.61
N THR A 203 11.46 18.11 45.84
CA THR A 203 11.51 19.17 44.82
C THR A 203 10.66 18.86 43.56
N CYS A 204 9.36 18.64 43.72
CA CYS A 204 8.50 18.18 42.63
C CYS A 204 7.35 19.12 42.28
N LEU A 205 6.97 19.11 41.01
CA LEU A 205 5.72 19.70 40.53
C LEU A 205 4.71 18.60 40.22
N ILE A 206 3.63 18.52 40.99
CA ILE A 206 2.66 17.42 40.88
C ILE A 206 1.30 17.98 40.47
N GLY A 207 0.83 17.61 39.29
CA GLY A 207 -0.47 18.00 38.75
C GLY A 207 -1.68 17.45 39.51
N ASP A 208 -2.86 17.91 39.15
CA ASP A 208 -4.11 17.55 39.80
C ASP A 208 -4.47 16.08 39.61
N PHE A 209 -5.15 15.49 40.59
CA PHE A 209 -5.61 14.09 40.59
C PHE A 209 -4.50 13.03 40.49
N THR A 210 -3.24 13.44 40.69
CA THR A 210 -2.08 12.56 40.58
C THR A 210 -1.79 11.83 41.89
N ASN A 211 -1.41 10.55 41.77
CA ASN A 211 -1.23 9.66 42.91
C ASN A 211 0.19 9.07 42.90
N LYS A 212 0.92 9.28 43.99
CA LYS A 212 2.12 8.57 44.42
C LYS A 212 1.91 8.21 45.89
N HIS A 213 0.96 7.33 46.16
CA HIS A 213 0.48 7.05 47.52
C HIS A 213 1.40 6.12 48.32
N HIS A 214 2.23 5.32 47.65
CA HIS A 214 2.99 4.26 48.26
C HIS A 214 4.48 4.62 48.41
N GLU A 215 5.22 3.78 49.14
CA GLU A 215 6.67 3.89 49.29
C GLU A 215 7.40 3.94 47.94
N GLY A 216 8.57 4.58 47.92
CA GLY A 216 9.37 4.88 46.72
C GLY A 216 9.85 6.33 46.70
N PHE A 217 10.77 6.66 45.80
CA PHE A 217 11.44 7.96 45.70
C PHE A 217 11.00 8.72 44.45
N LEU A 218 10.50 9.94 44.61
CA LEU A 218 10.14 10.84 43.52
C LEU A 218 10.88 12.18 43.70
N GLY A 219 11.97 12.39 42.97
CA GLY A 219 12.84 13.55 43.13
C GLY A 219 12.91 14.41 41.87
N HIS A 220 12.96 15.74 42.01
CA HIS A 220 13.22 16.72 40.94
C HIS A 220 12.41 16.45 39.66
N SER A 221 11.12 16.14 39.81
CA SER A 221 10.26 15.64 38.73
C SER A 221 9.03 16.52 38.50
N VAL A 222 8.53 16.52 37.26
CA VAL A 222 7.29 17.21 36.88
C VAL A 222 6.27 16.19 36.40
N LEU A 223 5.11 16.15 37.06
CA LEU A 223 4.02 15.23 36.78
C LEU A 223 2.79 16.00 36.32
N GLY A 224 2.17 15.49 35.28
CA GLY A 224 0.90 15.93 34.74
C GLY A 224 -0.29 15.60 35.65
N ASN A 225 -1.47 15.80 35.11
CA ASN A 225 -2.74 15.45 35.75
C ASN A 225 -3.06 13.97 35.55
N TRP A 226 -3.82 13.40 36.48
CA TRP A 226 -4.30 12.01 36.39
C TRP A 226 -3.18 10.95 36.30
N VAL A 227 -1.99 11.27 36.78
CA VAL A 227 -0.86 10.33 36.80
C VAL A 227 -1.01 9.36 37.97
N ASN A 228 -0.68 8.09 37.76
CA ASN A 228 -0.66 7.10 38.84
C ASN A 228 0.68 6.39 38.91
N ILE A 229 1.36 6.52 40.04
CA ILE A 229 2.64 5.87 40.35
C ILE A 229 2.39 4.72 41.31
N GLY A 230 2.72 3.51 40.85
CA GLY A 230 2.61 2.27 41.61
C GLY A 230 3.56 2.23 42.80
N ALA A 231 3.31 1.28 43.71
CA ALA A 231 4.17 1.09 44.88
C ALA A 231 5.62 0.80 44.49
N LEU A 232 6.57 1.29 45.27
CA LEU A 232 8.01 1.07 45.08
C LEU A 232 8.58 1.61 43.75
N ALA A 233 7.79 2.32 42.95
CA ALA A 233 8.32 2.98 41.77
C ALA A 233 9.21 4.17 42.20
N THR A 234 10.36 4.29 41.55
CA THR A 234 11.42 5.24 41.94
C THR A 234 11.92 6.01 40.73
N THR A 235 12.32 7.26 40.94
CA THR A 235 12.92 8.11 39.91
C THR A 235 14.34 8.49 40.31
N SER A 236 15.33 8.06 39.55
CA SER A 236 16.69 8.58 39.70
C SER A 236 16.73 10.03 39.20
N ASP A 237 17.32 10.93 39.97
CA ASP A 237 17.39 12.37 39.67
C ASP A 237 18.82 12.90 39.51
N LEU A 238 19.83 12.07 39.75
CA LEU A 238 21.24 12.40 39.63
C LEU A 238 21.95 11.35 38.77
N LYS A 239 22.70 11.82 37.76
CA LYS A 239 23.53 10.93 36.95
C LYS A 239 24.72 10.41 37.77
N ASN A 240 25.12 9.16 37.54
CA ASN A 240 26.30 8.56 38.18
C ASN A 240 27.61 9.30 37.87
N ASN A 241 27.65 10.09 36.80
CA ASN A 241 28.80 10.90 36.42
C ASN A 241 28.71 12.37 36.87
N TYR A 242 27.67 12.74 37.65
CA TYR A 242 27.41 14.11 38.12
C TYR A 242 27.30 15.16 36.99
N GLY A 243 27.13 14.73 35.74
CA GLY A 243 26.99 15.62 34.60
C GLY A 243 25.60 16.26 34.53
N VAL A 244 25.51 17.37 33.78
CA VAL A 244 24.22 18.06 33.52
C VAL A 244 23.21 17.07 32.95
N VAL A 245 21.99 17.10 33.51
CA VAL A 245 20.89 16.25 33.04
C VAL A 245 20.43 16.73 31.68
N LYS A 246 20.14 15.76 30.83
CA LYS A 246 19.57 15.99 29.51
C LYS A 246 18.33 15.14 29.42
N ILE A 247 17.28 15.68 28.84
CA ILE A 247 16.10 14.92 28.49
C ILE A 247 16.02 14.80 26.98
N ARG A 248 15.37 13.74 26.52
CA ARG A 248 15.03 13.57 25.11
C ARG A 248 13.52 13.57 25.00
N GLU A 249 12.99 14.33 24.06
CA GLU A 249 11.57 14.32 23.73
C GLU A 249 11.45 14.25 22.20
N GLU A 250 10.87 13.16 21.70
CA GLU A 250 10.85 12.85 20.26
C GLU A 250 12.27 12.84 19.65
N GLN A 251 12.58 13.73 18.72
CA GLN A 251 13.89 13.86 18.07
C GLN A 251 14.79 14.92 18.73
N ASP A 252 14.25 15.66 19.69
CA ASP A 252 14.92 16.80 20.32
C ASP A 252 15.64 16.35 21.61
N GLU A 253 16.89 16.77 21.78
CA GLU A 253 17.63 16.65 23.03
C GLU A 253 17.67 18.02 23.72
N CYS A 254 17.13 18.09 24.94
CA CYS A 254 17.08 19.32 25.73
C CYS A 254 18.02 19.23 26.93
N ILE A 255 18.80 20.29 27.14
CA ILE A 255 19.73 20.41 28.28
C ILE A 255 18.99 21.14 29.41
N THR A 256 18.89 20.51 30.59
CA THR A 256 18.13 21.10 31.71
C THR A 256 18.90 22.20 32.45
N GLY A 257 20.22 22.29 32.25
CA GLY A 257 21.11 23.21 32.98
C GLY A 257 21.42 22.79 34.42
N SER A 258 20.78 21.73 34.93
CA SER A 258 20.95 21.24 36.31
C SER A 258 21.60 19.85 36.32
N ILE A 259 22.41 19.58 37.34
CA ILE A 259 22.93 18.23 37.63
C ILE A 259 21.89 17.32 38.30
N LYS A 260 20.79 17.90 38.82
CA LYS A 260 19.68 17.19 39.46
C LYS A 260 18.37 17.43 38.70
N PHE A 261 17.84 16.40 38.05
CA PHE A 261 16.53 16.40 37.40
C PHE A 261 16.04 14.96 37.17
N GLY A 262 14.86 14.64 37.71
CA GLY A 262 14.27 13.30 37.70
C GLY A 262 13.56 12.98 36.39
N SER A 263 12.24 13.11 36.35
CA SER A 263 11.43 12.71 35.19
C SER A 263 10.35 13.73 34.84
N VAL A 264 9.97 13.78 33.57
CA VAL A 264 8.76 14.45 33.08
C VAL A 264 7.72 13.38 32.78
N ILE A 265 6.56 13.43 33.44
CA ILE A 265 5.49 12.45 33.26
C ILE A 265 4.23 13.19 32.83
N GLY A 266 3.82 12.99 31.58
CA GLY A 266 2.63 13.59 30.98
C GLY A 266 1.31 13.12 31.59
N ASP A 267 0.22 13.79 31.20
CA ASP A 267 -1.10 13.51 31.74
C ASP A 267 -1.56 12.06 31.46
N TYR A 268 -2.38 11.50 32.34
CA TYR A 268 -2.96 10.14 32.25
C TYR A 268 -1.95 8.97 32.22
N CYS A 269 -0.68 9.19 32.51
CA CYS A 269 0.32 8.14 32.57
C CYS A 269 0.16 7.23 33.80
N LYS A 270 0.43 5.94 33.64
CA LYS A 270 0.42 4.95 34.72
C LYS A 270 1.77 4.24 34.80
N ILE A 271 2.40 4.31 35.96
CA ILE A 271 3.67 3.65 36.26
C ILE A 271 3.37 2.46 37.18
N ALA A 272 3.79 1.27 36.79
CA ALA A 272 3.53 0.05 37.55
C ALA A 272 4.35 -0.04 38.83
N ILE A 273 4.04 -1.05 39.64
CA ILE A 273 4.77 -1.38 40.86
C ILE A 273 6.24 -1.69 40.56
N GLY A 274 7.15 -1.13 41.36
CA GLY A 274 8.60 -1.43 41.31
C GLY A 274 9.35 -0.88 40.11
N VAL A 275 8.74 -0.04 39.28
CA VAL A 275 9.39 0.53 38.09
C VAL A 275 10.46 1.57 38.49
N MET A 276 11.67 1.43 37.93
CA MET A 276 12.76 2.40 38.07
C MET A 276 12.85 3.32 36.85
N LEU A 277 12.64 4.62 37.02
CA LEU A 277 12.88 5.64 36.00
C LEU A 277 14.31 6.16 36.11
N ASN A 278 15.06 6.16 35.01
CA ASN A 278 16.40 6.77 34.96
C ASN A 278 16.32 8.31 34.98
N THR A 279 17.43 8.95 35.34
CA THR A 279 17.60 10.42 35.27
C THR A 279 17.25 10.98 33.89
N GLY A 280 16.39 11.98 33.86
CA GLY A 280 15.94 12.65 32.65
C GLY A 280 14.91 11.89 31.81
N THR A 281 14.21 10.91 32.39
CA THR A 281 13.17 10.16 31.66
C THR A 281 11.95 11.03 31.35
N VAL A 282 11.44 10.94 30.13
CA VAL A 282 10.22 11.61 29.68
C VAL A 282 9.19 10.56 29.28
N ILE A 283 8.02 10.60 29.91
CA ILE A 283 6.89 9.70 29.64
C ILE A 283 5.74 10.55 29.14
N ASP A 284 5.41 10.44 27.86
CA ASP A 284 4.40 11.27 27.23
C ASP A 284 2.97 10.75 27.46
N PHE A 285 2.00 11.60 27.17
CA PHE A 285 0.56 11.49 27.43
C PHE A 285 -0.01 10.06 27.32
N GLY A 286 -0.73 9.62 28.35
CA GLY A 286 -1.56 8.42 28.33
C GLY A 286 -0.80 7.10 28.23
N SER A 287 0.47 7.07 28.64
CA SER A 287 1.32 5.86 28.54
C SER A 287 1.26 4.98 29.79
N ASN A 288 1.35 3.67 29.60
CA ASN A 288 1.44 2.69 30.68
C ASN A 288 2.85 2.08 30.70
N VAL A 289 3.57 2.30 31.80
CA VAL A 289 4.93 1.80 32.00
C VAL A 289 4.90 0.64 32.98
N VAL A 290 5.11 -0.57 32.45
CA VAL A 290 5.13 -1.82 33.23
C VAL A 290 6.51 -2.47 33.30
N SER A 291 7.48 -1.97 32.54
CA SER A 291 8.87 -2.45 32.51
C SER A 291 9.62 -2.13 33.80
N SER A 292 10.45 -3.06 34.28
CA SER A 292 11.18 -2.92 35.55
C SER A 292 12.12 -1.71 35.62
N ARG A 293 12.72 -1.31 34.49
CA ARG A 293 13.53 -0.10 34.35
C ARG A 293 13.28 0.57 33.01
N ILE A 294 13.22 1.89 33.01
CA ILE A 294 13.01 2.69 31.79
C ILE A 294 13.86 3.96 31.79
N GLY A 295 14.22 4.44 30.61
CA GLY A 295 14.97 5.67 30.41
C GLY A 295 14.71 6.28 29.03
N GLY A 296 15.05 7.56 28.85
CA GLY A 296 14.83 8.26 27.59
C GLY A 296 13.38 8.73 27.42
N TYR A 297 12.85 8.61 26.20
CA TYR A 297 11.52 9.11 25.83
C TYR A 297 10.54 7.97 25.56
N ILE A 298 9.38 8.00 26.21
CA ILE A 298 8.24 7.11 25.91
C ILE A 298 7.17 7.91 25.19
N SER A 299 6.87 7.50 23.96
CA SER A 299 5.87 8.14 23.10
C SER A 299 4.47 8.06 23.69
N PRO A 300 3.56 8.99 23.33
CA PRO A 300 2.21 9.01 23.90
C PRO A 300 1.44 7.74 23.54
N PHE A 301 0.52 7.35 24.42
CA PHE A 301 -0.28 6.13 24.31
C PHE A 301 0.54 4.84 24.23
N THR A 302 1.72 4.73 24.85
CA THR A 302 2.56 3.52 24.73
C THR A 302 2.42 2.59 25.93
N TRP A 303 2.40 1.27 25.68
CA TRP A 303 2.69 0.24 26.68
C TRP A 303 4.20 -0.09 26.65
N ALA A 304 4.96 0.36 27.64
CA ALA A 304 6.44 0.38 27.58
C ALA A 304 7.13 -1.01 27.57
N GLU A 305 6.43 -2.09 27.93
CA GLU A 305 6.99 -3.47 27.87
C GLU A 305 6.88 -4.08 26.47
N SER A 306 5.76 -3.83 25.78
CA SER A 306 5.48 -4.40 24.46
C SER A 306 5.82 -3.46 23.30
N GLY A 307 6.04 -2.16 23.58
CA GLY A 307 6.17 -1.10 22.58
C GLY A 307 4.88 -0.82 21.80
N GLN A 308 3.77 -1.47 22.16
CA GLN A 308 2.50 -1.36 21.45
C GLN A 308 1.72 -0.11 21.88
N PRO A 309 1.00 0.53 20.94
CA PRO A 309 0.11 1.62 21.29
C PRO A 309 -1.12 1.13 22.05
N TYR A 310 -1.61 1.94 22.97
CA TYR A 310 -2.81 1.73 23.76
C TYR A 310 -4.02 1.91 22.84
N ILE A 311 -4.87 0.89 22.73
CA ILE A 311 -6.09 0.98 21.92
C ILE A 311 -6.94 2.19 22.36
N LEU A 312 -7.18 3.14 21.45
CA LEU A 312 -7.84 4.43 21.73
C LEU A 312 -9.16 4.28 22.49
N ASP A 313 -10.05 3.38 22.07
CA ASP A 313 -11.35 3.22 22.74
C ASP A 313 -11.20 2.66 24.17
N LEU A 314 -10.20 1.80 24.40
CA LEU A 314 -9.87 1.33 25.75
C LEU A 314 -9.28 2.46 26.60
N PHE A 315 -8.39 3.27 26.03
CA PHE A 315 -7.85 4.45 26.69
C PHE A 315 -8.97 5.42 27.09
N LEU A 316 -9.85 5.79 26.15
CA LEU A 316 -10.99 6.69 26.41
C LEU A 316 -11.94 6.11 27.47
N ARG A 317 -12.23 4.81 27.41
CA ARG A 317 -13.03 4.10 28.42
C ARG A 317 -12.38 4.20 29.80
N ASP A 318 -11.08 3.96 29.89
CA ASP A 318 -10.35 3.95 31.16
C ASP A 318 -10.21 5.38 31.72
N ALA A 319 -9.99 6.38 30.86
CA ALA A 319 -9.98 7.79 31.23
C ALA A 319 -11.33 8.22 31.82
N ARG A 320 -12.46 7.90 31.16
CA ARG A 320 -13.81 8.16 31.69
C ARG A 320 -14.03 7.51 33.05
N LYS A 321 -13.62 6.24 33.21
CA LYS A 321 -13.75 5.53 34.50
C LYS A 321 -12.95 6.20 35.62
N ILE A 322 -11.72 6.63 35.36
CA ILE A 322 -10.87 7.27 36.37
C ILE A 322 -11.39 8.66 36.73
N MET A 323 -11.83 9.45 35.75
CA MET A 323 -12.40 10.78 35.99
C MET A 323 -13.72 10.69 36.78
N ALA A 324 -14.58 9.73 36.45
CA ALA A 324 -15.85 9.52 37.14
C ALA A 324 -15.67 9.23 38.63
N ARG A 325 -14.59 8.52 39.03
CA ARG A 325 -14.25 8.29 40.45
C ARG A 325 -13.97 9.56 41.24
N ARG A 326 -13.73 10.68 40.56
CA ARG A 326 -13.48 12.01 41.15
C ARG A 326 -14.59 13.00 40.80
N ASN A 327 -15.77 12.51 40.41
CA ASN A 327 -16.92 13.32 39.99
C ASN A 327 -16.57 14.29 38.85
N ARG A 328 -15.77 13.82 37.89
CA ARG A 328 -15.41 14.55 36.67
C ARG A 328 -15.83 13.73 35.46
N GLU A 329 -16.31 14.39 34.42
CA GLU A 329 -16.61 13.78 33.13
C GLU A 329 -15.54 14.15 32.12
N LEU A 330 -15.20 13.22 31.22
CA LEU A 330 -14.37 13.52 30.06
C LEU A 330 -15.26 14.20 29.03
N THR A 331 -15.03 15.49 28.79
CA THR A 331 -15.87 16.29 27.89
C THR A 331 -15.74 15.83 26.44
N LEU A 332 -16.68 16.24 25.59
CA LEU A 332 -16.62 15.99 24.14
C LEU A 332 -15.36 16.63 23.53
N SER A 333 -15.05 17.88 23.88
CA SER A 333 -13.88 18.60 23.39
C SER A 333 -12.57 17.93 23.83
N GLU A 334 -12.45 17.47 25.08
CA GLU A 334 -11.28 16.69 25.52
C GLU A 334 -11.19 15.33 24.83
N THR A 335 -12.33 14.64 24.65
CA THR A 335 -12.38 13.38 23.89
C THR A 335 -11.85 13.60 22.48
N GLU A 336 -12.26 14.68 21.82
CA GLU A 336 -11.84 15.00 20.46
C GLU A 336 -10.37 15.37 20.38
N LEU A 337 -9.85 16.17 21.31
CA LEU A 337 -8.41 16.45 21.37
C LEU A 337 -7.57 15.18 21.58
N ILE A 338 -8.04 14.26 22.43
CA ILE A 338 -7.39 12.96 22.62
C ILE A 338 -7.44 12.15 21.32
N ARG A 339 -8.57 12.16 20.59
CA ARG A 339 -8.68 11.50 19.28
C ARG A 339 -7.70 12.11 18.28
N ILE A 340 -7.67 13.43 18.12
CA ILE A 340 -6.75 14.14 17.22
C ILE A 340 -5.29 13.86 17.60
N LEU A 341 -4.96 13.85 18.89
CA LEU A 341 -3.61 13.51 19.36
C LEU A 341 -3.25 12.05 19.04
N TYR A 342 -4.17 11.12 19.31
CA TYR A 342 -3.98 9.71 18.99
C TYR A 342 -3.80 9.51 17.48
N GLU A 343 -4.64 10.16 16.67
CA GLU A 343 -4.53 10.08 15.23
C GLU A 343 -3.24 10.72 14.75
N SER A 344 -2.83 11.88 15.24
CA SER A 344 -1.58 12.52 14.82
C SER A 344 -0.31 11.77 15.26
N LYS A 345 -0.28 11.20 16.47
CA LYS A 345 0.93 10.58 17.05
C LYS A 345 0.99 9.07 16.93
N VAL A 346 -0.16 8.40 16.78
CA VAL A 346 -0.27 6.94 16.63
C VAL A 346 -0.69 6.53 15.22
N LYS A 347 -1.63 7.23 14.56
CA LYS A 347 -2.05 6.88 13.18
C LYS A 347 -1.26 7.59 12.06
N ASN A 348 -0.99 8.90 12.18
CA ASN A 348 -0.34 9.74 11.15
C ASN A 348 1.20 9.68 11.17
N LYS A 349 1.79 8.80 11.99
CA LYS A 349 3.17 8.35 11.70
C LYS A 349 3.26 7.52 10.42
N ASN A 350 2.14 7.16 9.79
CA ASN A 350 2.07 6.47 8.51
C ASN A 350 0.89 6.98 7.67
N PRO A 351 1.06 7.99 6.78
CA PRO A 351 0.02 8.39 5.84
C PRO A 351 -0.30 7.28 4.81
N GLU A 352 0.56 6.27 4.70
CA GLU A 352 0.23 4.99 4.07
C GLU A 352 0.15 3.92 5.16
N GLY A 353 -1.06 3.62 5.64
CA GLY A 353 -1.26 2.70 6.76
C GLY A 353 -0.43 1.43 6.61
N PHE A 354 0.34 1.07 7.64
CA PHE A 354 1.30 -0.05 7.67
C PHE A 354 1.12 -1.08 6.55
N VAL A 355 1.69 -0.77 5.40
CA VAL A 355 1.97 -1.78 4.39
C VAL A 355 3.41 -2.19 4.66
N GLU A 356 3.58 -3.42 5.17
CA GLU A 356 4.88 -4.01 5.50
C GLU A 356 5.80 -3.87 4.27
N ILE A 357 6.96 -3.23 4.45
CA ILE A 357 8.00 -3.24 3.43
C ILE A 357 8.58 -4.66 3.42
N ILE A 358 8.63 -5.29 2.25
CA ILE A 358 9.31 -6.58 2.12
C ILE A 358 10.81 -6.31 2.22
N GLU A 359 11.45 -6.71 3.32
CA GLU A 359 12.90 -6.72 3.43
C GLU A 359 13.47 -7.91 2.65
N SER A 360 14.16 -7.63 1.54
CA SER A 360 14.81 -8.67 0.74
C SER A 360 15.91 -9.38 1.52
N LYS A 361 15.93 -10.71 1.42
CA LYS A 361 16.97 -11.58 2.02
C LYS A 361 18.00 -12.05 0.99
N ILE A 362 17.87 -11.61 -0.27
CA ILE A 362 18.75 -12.00 -1.36
C ILE A 362 20.12 -11.36 -1.17
N ARG A 363 21.17 -12.18 -1.29
CA ARG A 363 22.55 -11.71 -1.30
C ARG A 363 23.08 -11.74 -2.72
N THR A 364 23.06 -10.60 -3.40
CA THR A 364 23.50 -10.44 -4.80
C THR A 364 24.98 -10.77 -5.03
N SER A 365 25.79 -10.82 -3.97
CA SER A 365 27.20 -11.21 -4.01
C SER A 365 27.44 -12.72 -4.00
N SER A 366 26.42 -13.55 -3.69
CA SER A 366 26.57 -15.00 -3.57
C SER A 366 26.85 -15.69 -4.91
N SER A 367 27.49 -16.86 -4.88
CA SER A 367 27.75 -17.65 -6.09
C SER A 367 26.46 -18.15 -6.74
N GLU A 368 25.52 -18.66 -5.92
CA GLU A 368 24.22 -19.16 -6.40
C GLU A 368 23.42 -18.06 -7.12
N TYR A 369 23.39 -16.84 -6.58
CA TYR A 369 22.73 -15.72 -7.24
C TYR A 369 23.35 -15.41 -8.61
N LYS A 370 24.69 -15.37 -8.70
CA LYS A 370 25.39 -15.06 -9.96
C LYS A 370 25.17 -16.15 -11.01
N GLU A 371 25.16 -17.42 -10.61
CA GLU A 371 24.87 -18.54 -11.52
C GLU A 371 23.44 -18.49 -12.05
N ASN A 372 22.46 -18.21 -11.18
CA ASN A 372 21.07 -18.02 -11.58
C ASN A 372 20.91 -16.81 -12.52
N PHE A 373 21.58 -15.70 -12.19
CA PHE A 373 21.55 -14.46 -12.97
C PHE A 373 22.03 -14.68 -14.40
N GLU A 374 23.18 -15.32 -14.58
CA GLU A 374 23.71 -15.61 -15.92
C GLU A 374 22.82 -16.60 -16.70
N ASP A 375 22.28 -17.63 -16.05
CA ASP A 375 21.37 -18.58 -16.69
C ASP A 375 20.09 -17.92 -17.23
N LEU A 376 19.40 -17.13 -16.40
CA LEU A 376 18.17 -16.47 -16.84
C LEU A 376 18.45 -15.34 -17.83
N LYS A 377 19.53 -14.58 -17.66
CA LYS A 377 19.96 -13.56 -18.62
C LYS A 377 20.28 -14.14 -19.98
N GLN A 378 20.91 -15.31 -20.04
CA GLN A 378 21.16 -16.01 -21.31
C GLN A 378 19.86 -16.43 -22.02
N LYS A 379 18.86 -16.88 -21.26
CA LYS A 379 17.52 -17.21 -21.80
C LYS A 379 16.79 -15.97 -22.31
N VAL A 380 16.88 -14.85 -21.59
CA VAL A 380 16.35 -13.55 -22.03
C VAL A 380 17.03 -13.10 -23.32
N GLU A 381 18.36 -13.19 -23.42
CA GLU A 381 19.08 -12.79 -24.64
C GLU A 381 18.74 -13.69 -25.83
N SER A 382 18.56 -15.00 -25.60
CA SER A 382 18.11 -15.94 -26.62
C SER A 382 16.70 -15.59 -27.13
N LEU A 383 15.79 -15.22 -26.23
CA LEU A 383 14.45 -14.73 -26.58
C LEU A 383 14.53 -13.43 -27.40
N ARG A 384 15.34 -12.46 -26.99
CA ARG A 384 15.52 -11.19 -27.70
C ARG A 384 16.07 -11.40 -29.11
N ASN A 385 17.03 -12.32 -29.28
CA ASN A 385 17.55 -12.69 -30.60
C ASN A 385 16.47 -13.31 -31.50
N LEU A 386 15.63 -14.19 -30.93
CA LEU A 386 14.52 -14.79 -31.67
C LEU A 386 13.49 -13.73 -32.10
N ILE A 387 13.11 -12.82 -31.19
CA ILE A 387 12.21 -11.70 -31.50
C ILE A 387 12.79 -10.82 -32.60
N ARG A 388 14.08 -10.43 -32.52
CA ARG A 388 14.76 -9.66 -33.58
C ARG A 388 14.70 -10.34 -34.95
N LYS A 389 14.81 -11.68 -35.00
CA LYS A 389 14.65 -12.44 -36.24
C LYS A 389 13.22 -12.39 -36.77
N ILE A 390 12.24 -12.52 -35.87
CA ILE A 390 10.80 -12.45 -36.21
C ILE A 390 10.40 -11.05 -36.70
N GLU A 391 11.04 -10.00 -36.17
CA GLU A 391 10.80 -8.61 -36.57
C GLU A 391 11.13 -8.35 -38.06
N LEU A 392 11.95 -9.19 -38.69
CA LEU A 392 12.26 -9.13 -40.13
C LEU A 392 11.12 -9.65 -41.02
N GLY A 393 10.00 -10.12 -40.46
CA GLY A 393 8.83 -10.56 -41.23
C GLY A 393 9.18 -11.62 -42.27
N GLY A 394 8.78 -11.39 -43.53
CA GLY A 394 9.11 -12.27 -44.66
C GLY A 394 10.59 -12.30 -45.08
N GLY A 395 11.46 -11.59 -44.36
CA GLY A 395 12.89 -11.44 -44.65
C GLY A 395 13.20 -10.22 -45.54
N GLU A 396 14.48 -9.87 -45.63
CA GLU A 396 14.97 -8.65 -46.29
C GLU A 396 14.47 -8.50 -47.73
N LYS A 397 14.54 -9.56 -48.54
CA LYS A 397 14.05 -9.54 -49.93
C LYS A 397 12.55 -9.26 -50.03
N ALA A 398 11.75 -9.77 -49.09
CA ALA A 398 10.31 -9.52 -49.07
C ALA A 398 10.00 -8.07 -48.65
N ILE A 399 10.76 -7.55 -47.67
CA ILE A 399 10.70 -6.15 -47.24
C ILE A 399 11.09 -5.21 -48.39
N GLU A 400 12.20 -5.45 -49.09
CA GLU A 400 12.63 -4.65 -50.24
C GLU A 400 11.58 -4.63 -51.34
N ARG A 401 11.01 -5.80 -51.68
CA ARG A 401 9.91 -5.90 -52.65
C ARG A 401 8.66 -5.15 -52.20
N HIS A 402 8.33 -5.18 -50.91
CA HIS A 402 7.19 -4.46 -50.34
C HIS A 402 7.40 -2.94 -50.41
N LYS A 403 8.57 -2.47 -49.98
CA LYS A 403 8.96 -1.06 -50.04
C LYS A 403 9.10 -0.54 -51.47
N GLY A 404 9.54 -1.38 -52.41
CA GLY A 404 9.59 -1.05 -53.84
C GLY A 404 8.23 -0.73 -54.46
N ARG A 405 7.12 -1.03 -53.78
CA ARG A 405 5.75 -0.63 -54.15
C ARG A 405 5.30 0.69 -53.49
N GLY A 406 6.22 1.40 -52.82
CA GLY A 406 5.90 2.64 -52.09
C GLY A 406 5.15 2.42 -50.78
N LYS A 407 5.21 1.22 -50.21
CA LYS A 407 4.46 0.84 -49.00
C LYS A 407 5.38 0.78 -47.77
N LEU A 408 4.87 1.24 -46.63
CA LEU A 408 5.50 1.03 -45.33
C LEU A 408 5.27 -0.42 -44.86
N THR A 409 6.23 -0.99 -44.14
CA THR A 409 6.04 -2.30 -43.49
C THR A 409 5.04 -2.18 -42.32
N ALA A 410 4.46 -3.31 -41.88
CA ALA A 410 3.51 -3.32 -40.76
C ALA A 410 4.07 -2.64 -39.50
N ARG A 411 5.33 -2.91 -39.15
CA ARG A 411 6.00 -2.30 -37.99
C ARG A 411 6.27 -0.80 -38.16
N GLU A 412 6.64 -0.37 -39.36
CA GLU A 412 6.82 1.07 -39.68
C GLU A 412 5.48 1.81 -39.60
N ARG A 413 4.39 1.20 -40.09
CA ARG A 413 3.04 1.77 -39.98
C ARG A 413 2.62 1.94 -38.53
N VAL A 414 2.77 0.90 -37.71
CA VAL A 414 2.45 0.99 -36.26
C VAL A 414 3.31 2.04 -35.56
N SER A 415 4.62 2.06 -35.81
CA SER A 415 5.53 3.02 -35.18
C SER A 415 5.22 4.47 -35.57
N SER A 416 4.75 4.70 -36.79
CA SER A 416 4.35 6.04 -37.28
C SER A 416 2.96 6.45 -36.78
N LEU A 417 2.09 5.48 -36.49
CA LEU A 417 0.73 5.72 -36.02
C LEU A 417 0.67 6.12 -34.54
N ILE A 418 1.46 5.45 -33.69
CA ILE A 418 1.46 5.70 -32.25
C ILE A 418 2.10 7.04 -31.87
N ASP A 419 1.76 7.57 -30.71
CA ASP A 419 2.26 8.84 -30.23
C ASP A 419 3.77 8.79 -29.93
N PRO A 420 4.54 9.81 -30.35
CA PRO A 420 5.96 9.91 -30.05
C PRO A 420 6.26 9.79 -28.55
N GLY A 421 7.28 9.00 -28.21
CA GLY A 421 7.69 8.77 -26.82
C GLY A 421 6.83 7.77 -26.04
N THR A 422 5.80 7.18 -26.67
CA THR A 422 5.01 6.10 -26.07
C THR A 422 5.52 4.72 -26.50
N SER A 423 5.18 3.69 -25.72
CA SER A 423 5.56 2.30 -26.01
C SER A 423 4.43 1.56 -26.71
N PHE A 424 4.79 0.62 -27.59
CA PHE A 424 3.87 -0.38 -28.13
C PHE A 424 4.04 -1.71 -27.38
N LEU A 425 2.96 -2.20 -26.78
CA LEU A 425 2.92 -3.51 -26.13
C LEU A 425 2.45 -4.56 -27.14
N GLU A 426 3.40 -5.20 -27.85
CA GLU A 426 3.10 -6.26 -28.82
C GLU A 426 2.57 -7.54 -28.14
N PHE A 427 1.55 -8.16 -28.74
CA PHE A 427 0.96 -9.41 -28.31
C PHE A 427 1.49 -10.58 -29.13
N SER A 428 1.80 -11.67 -28.44
CA SER A 428 2.25 -12.95 -28.99
C SER A 428 3.23 -12.81 -30.18
N PRO A 429 4.39 -12.13 -30.02
CA PRO A 429 5.37 -11.99 -31.09
C PRO A 429 5.83 -13.34 -31.66
N LEU A 430 5.89 -14.37 -30.81
CA LEU A 430 6.34 -15.72 -31.17
C LEU A 430 5.28 -16.58 -31.87
N ALA A 431 4.09 -16.05 -32.15
CA ALA A 431 3.01 -16.79 -32.76
C ALA A 431 3.48 -17.52 -34.05
N ALA A 432 3.09 -18.79 -34.18
CA ALA A 432 3.46 -19.71 -35.25
C ALA A 432 4.95 -20.14 -35.35
N GLU A 433 5.81 -19.73 -34.42
CA GLU A 433 7.21 -20.19 -34.40
C GLU A 433 7.31 -21.71 -34.28
N GLY A 434 7.92 -22.35 -35.28
CA GLY A 434 8.10 -23.81 -35.34
C GLY A 434 6.80 -24.62 -35.40
N VAL A 435 5.66 -24.01 -35.79
CA VAL A 435 4.36 -24.70 -35.89
C VAL A 435 4.14 -25.28 -37.28
N TYR A 436 4.35 -24.48 -38.32
CA TYR A 436 4.15 -24.87 -39.71
C TYR A 436 5.48 -25.29 -40.35
N SER A 437 5.40 -26.03 -41.47
CA SER A 437 6.58 -26.39 -42.28
C SER A 437 7.25 -25.15 -42.87
N ASP A 438 6.46 -24.14 -43.20
CA ASP A 438 6.89 -22.83 -43.63
C ASP A 438 7.12 -21.88 -42.43
N SER A 439 8.09 -20.96 -42.56
CA SER A 439 8.23 -19.88 -41.59
C SER A 439 7.11 -18.85 -41.77
N VAL A 440 6.36 -18.59 -40.70
CA VAL A 440 5.28 -17.60 -40.64
C VAL A 440 5.49 -16.69 -39.41
N PRO A 441 6.51 -15.79 -39.42
CA PRO A 441 6.87 -15.01 -38.24
C PRO A 441 5.70 -14.19 -37.69
N SER A 442 5.52 -14.20 -36.37
CA SER A 442 4.40 -13.51 -35.67
C SER A 442 3.01 -13.92 -36.18
N ALA A 443 2.89 -15.09 -36.82
CA ALA A 443 1.73 -15.55 -37.57
C ALA A 443 1.27 -14.59 -38.69
N GLY A 444 2.18 -13.78 -39.25
CA GLY A 444 1.88 -12.85 -40.35
C GLY A 444 1.01 -11.66 -39.94
N ILE A 445 0.86 -11.40 -38.63
CA ILE A 445 0.05 -10.30 -38.12
C ILE A 445 0.66 -9.72 -36.84
N LEU A 446 0.88 -8.41 -36.85
CA LEU A 446 1.32 -7.64 -35.70
C LEU A 446 0.10 -7.17 -34.91
N THR A 447 0.01 -7.52 -33.63
CA THR A 447 -1.08 -7.08 -32.76
C THR A 447 -0.51 -6.50 -31.47
N GLY A 448 -1.20 -5.53 -30.86
CA GLY A 448 -0.73 -4.94 -29.60
C GLY A 448 -1.53 -3.72 -29.17
N ILE A 449 -1.14 -3.14 -28.03
CA ILE A 449 -1.68 -1.85 -27.56
C ILE A 449 -0.67 -0.74 -27.84
N GLY A 450 -1.14 0.31 -28.50
CA GLY A 450 -0.41 1.55 -28.73
C GLY A 450 -1.27 2.75 -28.40
N ARG A 451 -0.64 3.85 -28.00
CA ARG A 451 -1.35 5.10 -27.73
C ARG A 451 -1.41 5.95 -29.00
N ILE A 452 -2.60 6.41 -29.37
CA ILE A 452 -2.83 7.25 -30.54
C ILE A 452 -3.62 8.48 -30.09
N CYS A 453 -3.04 9.67 -30.27
CA CYS A 453 -3.60 10.93 -29.83
C CYS A 453 -4.04 10.91 -28.35
N GLY A 454 -3.31 10.23 -27.46
CA GLY A 454 -3.67 10.11 -26.04
C GLY A 454 -4.64 8.97 -25.69
N VAL A 455 -5.14 8.21 -26.67
CA VAL A 455 -6.08 7.09 -26.48
C VAL A 455 -5.33 5.77 -26.61
N ASP A 456 -5.49 4.85 -25.66
CA ASP A 456 -4.93 3.50 -25.78
C ASP A 456 -5.82 2.69 -26.75
N CYS A 457 -5.24 2.17 -27.83
CA CYS A 457 -5.95 1.44 -28.89
C CYS A 457 -5.33 0.06 -29.11
N VAL A 458 -6.16 -0.93 -29.42
CA VAL A 458 -5.68 -2.20 -29.96
C VAL A 458 -5.43 -2.02 -31.45
N ILE A 459 -4.20 -2.29 -31.87
CA ILE A 459 -3.79 -2.20 -33.27
C ILE A 459 -3.58 -3.61 -33.80
N VAL A 460 -4.11 -3.88 -34.99
CA VAL A 460 -3.98 -5.14 -35.71
C VAL A 460 -3.49 -4.83 -37.12
N ALA A 461 -2.25 -5.19 -37.44
CA ALA A 461 -1.62 -4.88 -38.71
C ALA A 461 -1.16 -6.16 -39.43
N ASN A 462 -1.68 -6.41 -40.63
CA ASN A 462 -1.22 -7.52 -41.44
C ASN A 462 0.20 -7.27 -41.94
N ASP A 463 1.07 -8.30 -41.87
CA ASP A 463 2.38 -8.24 -42.47
C ASP A 463 2.35 -8.89 -43.87
N ALA A 464 2.15 -8.06 -44.89
CA ALA A 464 2.12 -8.50 -46.28
C ALA A 464 3.44 -9.13 -46.77
N THR A 465 4.55 -8.93 -46.04
CA THR A 465 5.83 -9.58 -46.38
C THR A 465 5.81 -11.07 -46.04
N VAL A 466 5.02 -11.48 -45.05
CA VAL A 466 4.88 -12.87 -44.61
C VAL A 466 3.80 -13.56 -45.43
N LYS A 467 4.22 -14.37 -46.42
CA LYS A 467 3.31 -15.16 -47.28
C LYS A 467 2.16 -14.32 -47.88
N GLY A 468 2.42 -13.05 -48.22
CA GLY A 468 1.43 -12.13 -48.78
C GLY A 468 0.37 -11.65 -47.78
N GLY A 469 0.62 -11.76 -46.47
CA GLY A 469 -0.34 -11.41 -45.42
C GLY A 469 -1.50 -12.39 -45.32
N THR A 470 -1.33 -13.62 -45.83
CA THR A 470 -2.41 -14.63 -45.83
C THR A 470 -2.70 -15.15 -44.43
N TYR A 471 -3.98 -15.43 -44.14
CA TYR A 471 -4.40 -15.92 -42.84
C TYR A 471 -4.19 -17.44 -42.72
N TYR A 472 -3.23 -17.81 -41.89
CA TYR A 472 -3.07 -19.17 -41.36
C TYR A 472 -4.01 -19.37 -40.16
N PRO A 473 -4.25 -20.61 -39.69
CA PRO A 473 -5.06 -20.87 -38.51
C PRO A 473 -4.65 -20.03 -37.28
N LEU A 474 -3.34 -19.89 -37.04
CA LEU A 474 -2.83 -19.08 -35.93
C LEU A 474 -2.93 -17.57 -36.18
N THR A 475 -2.96 -17.10 -37.44
CA THR A 475 -3.25 -15.70 -37.77
C THR A 475 -4.68 -15.35 -37.33
N VAL A 476 -5.65 -16.24 -37.61
CA VAL A 476 -7.04 -16.09 -37.19
C VAL A 476 -7.14 -16.04 -35.68
N LYS A 477 -6.54 -17.03 -35.00
CA LYS A 477 -6.52 -17.10 -33.52
C LYS A 477 -5.91 -15.84 -32.90
N LYS A 478 -4.83 -15.31 -33.49
CA LYS A 478 -4.17 -14.08 -33.02
C LYS A 478 -5.03 -12.83 -33.22
N HIS A 479 -5.72 -12.72 -34.36
CA HIS A 479 -6.63 -11.63 -34.63
C HIS A 479 -7.83 -11.65 -33.64
N ILE A 480 -8.47 -12.81 -33.47
CA ILE A 480 -9.59 -12.97 -32.53
C ILE A 480 -9.13 -12.66 -31.10
N ARG A 481 -7.93 -13.08 -30.69
CA ARG A 481 -7.40 -12.75 -29.36
C ARG A 481 -7.19 -11.24 -29.17
N ALA A 482 -6.73 -10.52 -30.19
CA ALA A 482 -6.62 -9.06 -30.11
C ALA A 482 -7.99 -8.38 -29.92
N GLN A 483 -9.02 -8.85 -30.64
CA GLN A 483 -10.40 -8.37 -30.45
C GLN A 483 -10.98 -8.74 -29.07
N GLU A 484 -10.64 -9.92 -28.55
CA GLU A 484 -11.03 -10.31 -27.20
C GLU A 484 -10.41 -9.36 -26.17
N ILE A 485 -9.13 -9.02 -26.30
CA ILE A 485 -8.47 -8.01 -25.45
C ILE A 485 -9.17 -6.65 -25.60
N ALA A 486 -9.52 -6.23 -26.82
CA ALA A 486 -10.22 -4.97 -27.06
C ALA A 486 -11.59 -4.94 -26.36
N LEU A 487 -12.39 -6.00 -26.52
CA LEU A 487 -13.70 -6.16 -25.87
C LEU A 487 -13.57 -6.12 -24.34
N GLN A 488 -12.60 -6.86 -23.82
CA GLN A 488 -12.40 -7.02 -22.39
C GLN A 488 -11.93 -5.73 -21.72
N ASN A 489 -11.23 -4.85 -22.44
CA ASN A 489 -10.67 -3.63 -21.87
C ASN A 489 -11.33 -2.35 -22.40
N PHE A 490 -12.34 -2.47 -23.27
CA PHE A 490 -13.05 -1.37 -23.94
C PHE A 490 -12.10 -0.45 -24.73
N LEU A 491 -11.20 -1.06 -25.50
CA LEU A 491 -10.19 -0.35 -26.29
C LEU A 491 -10.64 -0.23 -27.76
N PRO A 492 -10.59 0.96 -28.38
CA PRO A 492 -10.82 1.10 -29.82
C PRO A 492 -9.89 0.19 -30.63
N CYS A 493 -10.39 -0.33 -31.75
CA CYS A 493 -9.66 -1.20 -32.65
C CYS A 493 -9.22 -0.45 -33.90
N ILE A 494 -7.93 -0.54 -34.26
CA ILE A 494 -7.39 -0.05 -35.52
C ILE A 494 -6.87 -1.23 -36.34
N TYR A 495 -7.46 -1.47 -37.51
CA TYR A 495 -7.10 -2.52 -38.44
C TYR A 495 -6.29 -1.94 -39.61
N LEU A 496 -4.99 -2.21 -39.66
CA LEU A 496 -4.13 -1.88 -40.80
C LEU A 496 -4.13 -3.06 -41.77
N VAL A 497 -5.06 -3.02 -42.71
CA VAL A 497 -5.43 -4.14 -43.57
C VAL A 497 -4.53 -4.22 -44.81
N ASP A 498 -3.86 -5.36 -44.97
CA ASP A 498 -2.97 -5.63 -46.10
C ASP A 498 -2.79 -7.16 -46.26
N SER A 499 -3.83 -7.83 -46.75
CA SER A 499 -3.91 -9.30 -46.75
C SER A 499 -4.37 -9.88 -48.09
N GLY A 500 -3.64 -10.89 -48.56
CA GLY A 500 -4.03 -11.71 -49.72
C GLY A 500 -5.22 -12.65 -49.50
N GLY A 501 -5.83 -12.68 -48.30
CA GLY A 501 -6.95 -13.57 -47.96
C GLY A 501 -6.56 -14.78 -47.10
N ALA A 502 -7.38 -15.83 -47.10
CA ALA A 502 -7.11 -17.05 -46.33
C ALA A 502 -6.01 -17.91 -46.99
N PHE A 503 -5.22 -18.62 -46.16
CA PHE A 503 -4.28 -19.62 -46.67
C PHE A 503 -5.03 -20.87 -47.12
N LEU A 504 -5.33 -20.94 -48.42
CA LEU A 504 -6.21 -21.96 -49.02
C LEU A 504 -5.86 -23.43 -48.68
N PRO A 505 -4.58 -23.84 -48.60
CA PRO A 505 -4.25 -25.22 -48.25
C PRO A 505 -4.71 -25.68 -46.86
N MET A 506 -5.03 -24.75 -45.95
CA MET A 506 -5.53 -25.02 -44.59
C MET A 506 -6.89 -24.38 -44.34
N GLN A 507 -7.71 -24.23 -45.39
CA GLN A 507 -8.99 -23.52 -45.31
C GLN A 507 -9.96 -24.14 -44.28
N ASP A 508 -9.90 -25.45 -44.05
CA ASP A 508 -10.71 -26.19 -43.08
C ASP A 508 -10.39 -25.83 -41.63
N GLU A 509 -9.17 -25.37 -41.35
CA GLU A 509 -8.72 -24.84 -40.06
C GLU A 509 -8.81 -23.30 -39.98
N VAL A 510 -9.29 -22.64 -41.04
CA VAL A 510 -9.35 -21.17 -41.15
C VAL A 510 -10.79 -20.66 -41.30
N PHE A 511 -11.70 -21.44 -41.87
CA PHE A 511 -13.03 -20.95 -42.29
C PHE A 511 -14.23 -21.44 -41.45
N PRO A 512 -14.43 -22.76 -41.22
CA PRO A 512 -15.77 -23.26 -40.88
C PRO A 512 -16.20 -23.15 -39.40
N ASP A 513 -15.29 -23.20 -38.43
CA ASP A 513 -15.65 -23.36 -37.01
C ASP A 513 -15.94 -22.02 -36.31
N LYS A 514 -16.52 -22.09 -35.10
CA LYS A 514 -16.95 -20.94 -34.30
C LYS A 514 -15.87 -19.88 -34.10
N ASP A 515 -14.62 -20.30 -33.90
CA ASP A 515 -13.48 -19.44 -33.63
C ASP A 515 -12.54 -19.31 -34.86
N HIS A 516 -13.10 -19.51 -36.05
CA HIS A 516 -12.43 -19.31 -37.34
C HIS A 516 -12.71 -17.90 -37.92
N PHE A 517 -12.30 -17.64 -39.17
CA PHE A 517 -12.21 -16.29 -39.76
C PHE A 517 -13.48 -15.46 -39.63
N GLY A 518 -14.67 -16.07 -39.76
CA GLY A 518 -15.96 -15.38 -39.60
C GLY A 518 -16.19 -14.75 -38.22
N LYS A 519 -15.50 -15.25 -37.18
CA LYS A 519 -15.57 -14.71 -35.82
C LYS A 519 -15.06 -13.27 -35.74
N ILE A 520 -14.13 -12.89 -36.62
CA ILE A 520 -13.59 -11.52 -36.70
C ILE A 520 -14.72 -10.51 -36.95
N PHE A 521 -15.60 -10.81 -37.92
CA PHE A 521 -16.72 -9.94 -38.29
C PHE A 521 -17.80 -9.91 -37.21
N TYR A 522 -18.10 -11.08 -36.63
CA TYR A 522 -19.01 -11.17 -35.49
C TYR A 522 -18.52 -10.28 -34.33
N ASN A 523 -17.24 -10.35 -34.01
CA ASN A 523 -16.65 -9.54 -32.95
C ASN A 523 -16.68 -8.05 -33.30
N GLN A 524 -16.28 -7.65 -34.52
CA GLN A 524 -16.34 -6.24 -34.98
C GLN A 524 -17.74 -5.66 -34.81
N ALA A 525 -18.78 -6.35 -35.29
CA ALA A 525 -20.16 -5.89 -35.15
C ALA A 525 -20.60 -5.71 -33.69
N ASN A 526 -20.23 -6.65 -32.80
CA ASN A 526 -20.57 -6.55 -31.38
C ASN A 526 -19.75 -5.48 -30.65
N LEU A 527 -18.48 -5.29 -31.00
CA LEU A 527 -17.63 -4.23 -30.46
C LEU A 527 -18.19 -2.85 -30.83
N SER A 528 -18.53 -2.63 -32.10
CA SER A 528 -19.17 -1.40 -32.58
C SER A 528 -20.50 -1.16 -31.86
N ALA A 529 -21.36 -2.19 -31.71
CA ALA A 529 -22.61 -2.09 -30.97
C ALA A 529 -22.43 -1.73 -29.47
N LEU A 530 -21.29 -2.11 -28.88
CA LEU A 530 -20.88 -1.71 -27.52
C LEU A 530 -20.22 -0.33 -27.46
N LYS A 531 -20.21 0.41 -28.57
CA LYS A 531 -19.57 1.73 -28.75
C LYS A 531 -18.06 1.69 -28.58
N ILE A 532 -17.43 0.57 -28.92
CA ILE A 532 -15.98 0.45 -29.03
C ILE A 532 -15.63 0.71 -30.50
N PRO A 533 -15.00 1.86 -30.85
CA PRO A 533 -14.79 2.25 -32.24
C PRO A 533 -13.95 1.23 -33.03
N GLN A 534 -14.36 0.94 -34.26
CA GLN A 534 -13.73 0.01 -35.18
C GLN A 534 -13.22 0.74 -36.43
N ILE A 535 -11.92 1.04 -36.52
CA ILE A 535 -11.36 1.80 -37.65
C ILE A 535 -10.55 0.88 -38.56
N SER A 536 -10.79 0.95 -39.86
CA SER A 536 -10.01 0.19 -40.86
C SER A 536 -9.21 1.11 -41.76
N VAL A 537 -7.97 0.69 -42.06
CA VAL A 537 -7.06 1.39 -42.96
C VAL A 537 -6.58 0.38 -44.00
N VAL A 538 -7.14 0.46 -45.20
CA VAL A 538 -6.87 -0.46 -46.30
C VAL A 538 -5.64 0.03 -47.07
N MET A 539 -4.50 -0.58 -46.78
CA MET A 539 -3.18 -0.18 -47.28
C MET A 539 -2.61 -1.23 -48.24
N GLY A 540 -3.49 -2.04 -48.83
CA GLY A 540 -3.15 -3.17 -49.68
C GLY A 540 -4.38 -3.96 -50.13
N SER A 541 -4.15 -5.21 -50.55
CA SER A 541 -5.23 -6.09 -50.96
C SER A 541 -6.15 -6.44 -49.78
N CYS A 542 -7.46 -6.48 -50.04
CA CYS A 542 -8.49 -6.89 -49.11
C CYS A 542 -9.56 -7.70 -49.87
N THR A 543 -9.36 -9.01 -49.97
CA THR A 543 -10.12 -9.88 -50.88
C THR A 543 -11.02 -10.88 -50.15
N ALA A 544 -12.13 -11.26 -50.81
CA ALA A 544 -13.09 -12.26 -50.37
C ALA A 544 -13.63 -11.97 -48.97
N GLY A 545 -13.54 -12.91 -48.03
CA GLY A 545 -14.00 -12.70 -46.66
C GLY A 545 -13.33 -11.49 -46.00
N GLY A 546 -12.05 -11.20 -46.32
CA GLY A 546 -11.33 -10.08 -45.73
C GLY A 546 -11.95 -8.72 -46.02
N ALA A 547 -12.69 -8.59 -47.13
CA ALA A 547 -13.38 -7.36 -47.53
C ALA A 547 -14.40 -6.87 -46.49
N TYR A 548 -14.89 -7.75 -45.61
CA TYR A 548 -15.80 -7.36 -44.53
C TYR A 548 -15.11 -6.63 -43.38
N ILE A 549 -13.77 -6.70 -43.24
CA ILE A 549 -13.06 -5.94 -42.19
C ILE A 549 -13.30 -4.43 -42.38
N PRO A 550 -12.99 -3.81 -43.54
CA PRO A 550 -13.30 -2.41 -43.77
C PRO A 550 -14.81 -2.14 -43.94
N ALA A 551 -15.56 -3.05 -44.59
CA ALA A 551 -16.99 -2.80 -44.81
C ALA A 551 -17.85 -2.84 -43.52
N MET A 552 -17.33 -3.42 -42.43
CA MET A 552 -17.98 -3.47 -41.11
C MET A 552 -17.28 -2.61 -40.05
N SER A 553 -16.31 -1.79 -40.47
CA SER A 553 -15.72 -0.76 -39.62
C SER A 553 -16.63 0.47 -39.55
N ASP A 554 -16.54 1.21 -38.44
CA ASP A 554 -17.30 2.45 -38.24
C ASP A 554 -16.80 3.57 -39.17
N GLU A 555 -15.48 3.64 -39.38
CA GLU A 555 -14.85 4.47 -40.42
C GLU A 555 -13.72 3.70 -41.10
N SER A 556 -13.61 3.87 -42.41
CA SER A 556 -12.69 3.17 -43.29
C SER A 556 -11.89 4.13 -44.17
N VAL A 557 -10.57 4.01 -44.11
CA VAL A 557 -9.59 4.74 -44.93
C VAL A 557 -9.05 3.81 -46.01
N ILE A 558 -8.86 4.27 -47.24
CA ILE A 558 -8.26 3.49 -48.33
C ILE A 558 -7.15 4.25 -49.05
N VAL A 559 -6.02 3.57 -49.28
CA VAL A 559 -4.84 4.15 -49.95
C VAL A 559 -4.95 3.99 -51.46
N LYS A 560 -4.86 5.09 -52.19
CA LYS A 560 -4.82 5.14 -53.66
C LYS A 560 -3.75 4.22 -54.25
N GLY A 561 -4.13 3.47 -55.28
CA GLY A 561 -3.23 2.62 -56.08
C GLY A 561 -2.67 1.38 -55.36
N ASN A 562 -2.81 1.29 -54.04
CA ASN A 562 -2.37 0.17 -53.22
C ASN A 562 -3.55 -0.59 -52.60
N GLY A 563 -4.53 0.15 -52.08
CA GLY A 563 -5.71 -0.38 -51.40
C GLY A 563 -6.75 -0.89 -52.39
N THR A 564 -7.19 -2.14 -52.21
CA THR A 564 -8.27 -2.73 -53.01
C THR A 564 -9.20 -3.57 -52.14
N ILE A 565 -10.51 -3.48 -52.36
CA ILE A 565 -11.54 -4.25 -51.65
C ILE A 565 -12.45 -4.95 -52.66
N PHE A 566 -12.61 -6.27 -52.54
CA PHE A 566 -13.59 -7.00 -53.37
C PHE A 566 -13.91 -8.38 -52.81
N LEU A 567 -15.14 -8.85 -52.99
CA LEU A 567 -15.54 -10.22 -52.61
C LEU A 567 -14.96 -11.30 -53.52
N GLY A 568 -14.61 -10.94 -54.75
CA GLY A 568 -13.89 -11.79 -55.68
C GLY A 568 -12.94 -10.94 -56.49
N GLY A 569 -11.64 -11.23 -56.44
CA GLY A 569 -10.66 -10.47 -57.20
C GLY A 569 -10.76 -10.71 -58.71
N PRO A 570 -10.01 -9.96 -59.52
CA PRO A 570 -10.06 -10.09 -60.99
C PRO A 570 -9.90 -11.52 -61.52
N PRO A 571 -9.04 -12.40 -60.94
CA PRO A 571 -8.98 -13.79 -61.39
C PRO A 571 -10.30 -14.55 -61.20
N LEU A 572 -11.02 -14.31 -60.10
CA LEU A 572 -12.29 -14.97 -59.81
C LEU A 572 -13.42 -14.39 -60.67
N VAL A 573 -13.45 -13.07 -60.86
CA VAL A 573 -14.41 -12.40 -61.76
C VAL A 573 -14.26 -12.92 -63.19
N LYS A 574 -13.03 -12.98 -63.70
CA LYS A 574 -12.73 -13.54 -65.02
C LYS A 574 -13.15 -15.01 -65.13
N ALA A 575 -12.88 -15.81 -64.11
CA ALA A 575 -13.25 -17.23 -64.10
C ALA A 575 -14.77 -17.45 -64.04
N ALA A 576 -15.51 -16.60 -63.31
CA ALA A 576 -16.95 -16.76 -63.11
C ALA A 576 -17.80 -16.14 -64.23
N THR A 577 -17.35 -15.03 -64.83
CA THR A 577 -18.17 -14.20 -65.74
C THR A 577 -17.52 -13.93 -67.10
N GLY A 578 -16.20 -14.16 -67.24
CA GLY A 578 -15.43 -13.79 -68.43
C GLY A 578 -15.00 -12.32 -68.49
N GLU A 579 -15.46 -11.47 -67.56
CA GLU A 579 -15.09 -10.05 -67.50
C GLU A 579 -13.60 -9.87 -67.16
N ILE A 580 -12.93 -8.97 -67.88
CA ILE A 580 -11.54 -8.59 -67.64
C ILE A 580 -11.54 -7.17 -67.09
N VAL A 581 -11.17 -7.06 -65.82
CA VAL A 581 -11.15 -5.80 -65.06
C VAL A 581 -9.88 -5.74 -64.23
N THR A 582 -9.28 -4.56 -64.07
CA THR A 582 -8.11 -4.40 -63.20
C THR A 582 -8.52 -4.35 -61.72
N PRO A 583 -7.61 -4.63 -60.76
CA PRO A 583 -7.92 -4.48 -59.33
C PRO A 583 -8.44 -3.08 -58.94
N GLU A 584 -7.89 -2.03 -59.55
CA GLU A 584 -8.26 -0.63 -59.26
C GLU A 584 -9.66 -0.30 -59.81
N GLU A 585 -9.99 -0.76 -61.02
CA GLU A 585 -11.32 -0.58 -61.62
C GLU A 585 -12.40 -1.40 -60.90
N LEU A 586 -12.05 -2.58 -60.39
CA LEU A 586 -12.99 -3.47 -59.70
C LEU A 586 -13.35 -2.97 -58.29
N GLY A 587 -12.36 -2.47 -57.56
CA GLY A 587 -12.51 -2.14 -56.14
C GLY A 587 -11.35 -1.34 -55.56
N GLY A 588 -10.79 -0.42 -56.35
CA GLY A 588 -9.75 0.50 -55.89
C GLY A 588 -10.27 1.62 -55.00
N ALA A 589 -9.36 2.48 -54.56
CA ALA A 589 -9.65 3.58 -53.65
C ALA A 589 -10.73 4.53 -54.22
N LEU A 590 -10.63 4.88 -55.50
CA LEU A 590 -11.56 5.81 -56.13
C LEU A 590 -12.98 5.21 -56.21
N VAL A 591 -13.10 3.93 -56.56
CA VAL A 591 -14.38 3.22 -56.64
C VAL A 591 -15.09 3.27 -55.29
N HIS A 592 -14.39 2.93 -54.20
CA HIS A 592 -15.01 2.85 -52.89
C HIS A 592 -15.27 4.19 -52.22
N SER A 593 -14.46 5.21 -52.50
CA SER A 593 -14.62 6.54 -51.92
C SER A 593 -15.58 7.45 -52.71
N THR A 594 -15.89 7.15 -53.99
CA THR A 594 -16.71 8.04 -54.83
C THR A 594 -17.94 7.38 -55.46
N ILE A 595 -17.96 6.06 -55.64
CA ILE A 595 -19.05 5.35 -56.31
C ILE A 595 -19.82 4.50 -55.30
N SER A 596 -19.15 3.55 -54.63
CA SER A 596 -19.84 2.57 -53.80
C SER A 596 -20.11 3.03 -52.37
N GLY A 597 -19.28 3.94 -51.83
CA GLY A 597 -19.35 4.38 -50.43
C GLY A 597 -18.97 3.31 -49.42
N VAL A 598 -18.09 2.35 -49.78
CA VAL A 598 -17.59 1.32 -48.84
C VAL A 598 -16.51 1.89 -47.92
N THR A 599 -15.85 2.96 -48.35
CA THR A 599 -14.80 3.66 -47.59
C THR A 599 -15.16 5.13 -47.45
N ASP A 600 -14.82 5.72 -46.33
CA ASP A 600 -15.20 7.08 -45.96
C ASP A 600 -14.10 8.10 -46.27
N HIS A 601 -12.83 7.64 -46.26
CA HIS A 601 -11.67 8.51 -46.41
C HIS A 601 -10.71 8.02 -47.50
N TYR A 602 -10.34 8.92 -48.40
CA TYR A 602 -9.39 8.68 -49.48
C TYR A 602 -7.98 9.17 -49.08
N ALA A 603 -7.00 8.29 -49.09
CA ALA A 603 -5.60 8.61 -48.78
C ALA A 603 -4.71 8.50 -50.02
N GLU A 604 -3.71 9.39 -50.13
CA GLU A 604 -2.76 9.41 -51.25
C GLU A 604 -1.67 8.36 -51.11
N ASP A 605 -1.21 8.11 -49.88
CA ASP A 605 -0.19 7.13 -49.54
C ASP A 605 -0.40 6.60 -48.11
N ASP A 606 0.49 5.69 -47.69
CA ASP A 606 0.47 5.13 -46.34
C ASP A 606 0.58 6.20 -45.24
N SER A 607 1.38 7.25 -45.43
CA SER A 607 1.59 8.28 -44.40
C SER A 607 0.35 9.14 -44.21
N HIS A 608 -0.27 9.56 -45.32
CA HIS A 608 -1.52 10.30 -45.31
C HIS A 608 -2.65 9.47 -44.67
N ALA A 609 -2.71 8.17 -44.95
CA ALA A 609 -3.71 7.29 -44.32
C ALA A 609 -3.56 7.20 -42.79
N LEU A 610 -2.32 7.14 -42.29
CA LEU A 610 -2.05 7.15 -40.86
C LEU A 610 -2.39 8.51 -40.23
N GLU A 611 -2.15 9.62 -40.92
CA GLU A 611 -2.58 10.95 -40.47
C GLU A 611 -4.11 11.04 -40.35
N ILE A 612 -4.86 10.61 -41.37
CA ILE A 612 -6.33 10.54 -41.34
C ILE A 612 -6.77 9.69 -40.15
N THR A 613 -6.14 8.53 -39.93
CA THR A 613 -6.48 7.64 -38.81
C THR A 613 -6.28 8.33 -37.47
N ARG A 614 -5.19 9.09 -37.29
CA ARG A 614 -4.95 9.90 -36.08
C ARG A 614 -6.01 10.99 -35.90
N ASN A 615 -6.44 11.62 -37.00
CA ASN A 615 -7.52 12.62 -36.98
C ASN A 615 -8.85 11.99 -36.53
N ILE A 616 -9.19 10.81 -37.03
CA ILE A 616 -10.37 10.04 -36.57
C ILE A 616 -10.29 9.79 -35.06
N VAL A 617 -9.18 9.21 -34.58
CA VAL A 617 -9.01 8.90 -33.14
C VAL A 617 -9.07 10.16 -32.26
N SER A 618 -8.60 11.31 -32.77
CA SER A 618 -8.65 12.58 -32.02
C SER A 618 -10.08 13.03 -31.67
N THR A 619 -11.09 12.59 -32.45
CA THR A 619 -12.49 12.90 -32.19
C THR A 619 -13.04 12.17 -30.96
N PHE A 620 -12.43 11.05 -30.55
CA PHE A 620 -12.93 10.22 -29.44
C PHE A 620 -12.89 10.96 -28.08
N HIS A 621 -11.98 11.93 -27.92
CA HIS A 621 -11.89 12.76 -26.70
C HIS A 621 -13.12 13.63 -26.47
N HIS A 622 -13.76 14.08 -27.54
CA HIS A 622 -14.91 15.00 -27.47
C HIS A 622 -16.19 14.27 -27.03
N ALA A 623 -16.20 12.94 -27.09
CA ALA A 623 -17.33 12.09 -26.69
C ALA A 623 -17.36 11.75 -25.19
N GLY A 624 -16.43 12.26 -24.37
CA GLY A 624 -16.42 12.09 -22.91
C GLY A 624 -15.92 10.73 -22.40
N ASN A 625 -15.36 9.88 -23.27
CA ASN A 625 -14.97 8.49 -22.94
C ASN A 625 -13.51 8.32 -22.50
N VAL A 626 -12.72 9.38 -22.45
CA VAL A 626 -11.30 9.32 -22.06
C VAL A 626 -11.08 10.18 -20.83
N THR A 627 -11.12 9.56 -19.64
CA THR A 627 -10.67 10.23 -18.42
C THR A 627 -9.19 10.56 -18.55
N GLN A 628 -8.84 11.84 -18.63
CA GLN A 628 -7.46 12.28 -18.48
C GLN A 628 -6.92 11.69 -17.17
N ARG A 629 -5.81 10.95 -17.26
CA ARG A 629 -5.13 10.40 -16.09
C ARG A 629 -4.64 11.59 -15.25
N GLY A 630 -5.27 11.84 -14.11
CA GLY A 630 -4.75 12.80 -13.14
C GLY A 630 -3.33 12.44 -12.72
N SER A 631 -2.59 13.39 -12.17
CA SER A 631 -1.27 13.12 -11.57
C SER A 631 -1.44 12.11 -10.43
N ILE A 632 -1.06 10.86 -10.68
CA ILE A 632 -1.07 9.79 -9.66
C ILE A 632 0.36 9.71 -9.12
N ASN A 633 0.52 9.99 -7.84
CA ASN A 633 1.80 9.76 -7.15
C ASN A 633 2.01 8.25 -6.98
N TRP A 634 3.21 7.79 -7.29
CA TRP A 634 3.65 6.41 -7.11
C TRP A 634 5.13 6.40 -6.71
N GLU A 635 5.58 5.30 -6.09
CA GLU A 635 6.96 5.09 -5.65
C GLU A 635 7.60 3.97 -6.48
N GLU A 636 8.88 4.09 -6.82
CA GLU A 636 9.63 2.95 -7.37
C GLU A 636 9.78 1.84 -6.31
N PRO A 637 9.92 0.56 -6.71
CA PRO A 637 10.34 -0.49 -5.79
C PRO A 637 11.71 -0.16 -5.17
N LEU A 638 11.96 -0.63 -3.95
CA LEU A 638 13.24 -0.42 -3.26
C LEU A 638 14.38 -1.25 -3.85
N TYR A 639 14.06 -2.29 -4.61
CA TYR A 639 15.02 -3.22 -5.20
C TYR A 639 14.95 -3.18 -6.73
N PRO A 640 16.10 -3.18 -7.44
CA PRO A 640 16.13 -3.19 -8.90
C PRO A 640 15.42 -4.40 -9.51
N ALA A 641 14.72 -4.18 -10.62
CA ALA A 641 13.98 -5.24 -11.31
C ALA A 641 14.89 -6.33 -11.88
N GLU A 642 16.11 -5.97 -12.28
CA GLU A 642 17.13 -6.89 -12.81
C GLU A 642 17.57 -7.94 -11.80
N GLU A 643 17.36 -7.69 -10.50
CA GLU A 643 17.71 -8.67 -9.47
C GLU A 643 16.84 -9.95 -9.55
N ILE A 644 15.70 -9.88 -10.24
CA ILE A 644 14.87 -11.07 -10.56
C ILE A 644 15.70 -12.15 -11.26
N TYR A 645 16.67 -11.77 -12.10
CA TYR A 645 17.49 -12.74 -12.83
C TYR A 645 18.24 -13.70 -11.89
N GLY A 646 18.74 -13.21 -10.74
CA GLY A 646 19.48 -14.05 -9.79
C GLY A 646 18.60 -14.73 -8.72
N ILE A 647 17.32 -14.36 -8.63
CA ILE A 647 16.36 -14.98 -7.70
C ILE A 647 15.85 -16.31 -8.24
N ILE A 648 15.57 -16.34 -9.55
CA ILE A 648 14.99 -17.50 -10.20
C ILE A 648 16.01 -18.62 -10.30
N GLN A 649 15.66 -19.75 -9.71
CA GLN A 649 16.54 -20.90 -9.60
C GLN A 649 16.75 -21.54 -10.97
N LYS A 650 18.00 -21.83 -11.31
CA LYS A 650 18.37 -22.59 -12.52
C LYS A 650 17.70 -23.96 -12.56
N ASP A 651 17.66 -24.67 -11.42
CA ASP A 651 16.85 -25.88 -11.26
C ASP A 651 15.44 -25.50 -10.81
N ILE A 652 14.47 -25.68 -11.69
CA ILE A 652 13.06 -25.34 -11.45
C ILE A 652 12.43 -26.10 -10.27
N ARG A 653 13.06 -27.18 -9.79
CA ARG A 653 12.61 -27.95 -8.61
C ARG A 653 13.00 -27.29 -7.29
N LYS A 654 14.01 -26.40 -7.30
CA LYS A 654 14.39 -25.64 -6.11
C LYS A 654 13.36 -24.53 -5.87
N SER A 655 12.89 -24.43 -4.64
CA SER A 655 11.99 -23.35 -4.22
C SER A 655 12.75 -22.05 -3.97
N TYR A 656 12.04 -20.94 -4.10
CA TYR A 656 12.46 -19.61 -3.66
C TYR A 656 11.25 -18.90 -3.03
N ASP A 657 11.47 -17.84 -2.26
CA ASP A 657 10.37 -17.05 -1.68
C ASP A 657 9.81 -16.09 -2.73
N VAL A 658 8.56 -16.28 -3.13
CA VAL A 658 7.91 -15.43 -4.15
C VAL A 658 7.75 -13.97 -3.72
N ARG A 659 7.86 -13.68 -2.42
CA ARG A 659 7.90 -12.29 -1.91
C ARG A 659 9.08 -11.51 -2.47
N GLU A 660 10.18 -12.17 -2.83
CA GLU A 660 11.32 -11.53 -3.48
C GLU A 660 10.97 -11.00 -4.87
N ILE A 661 10.05 -11.67 -5.58
CA ILE A 661 9.53 -11.16 -6.87
C ILE A 661 8.57 -10.00 -6.62
N ILE A 662 7.66 -10.14 -5.65
CA ILE A 662 6.69 -9.09 -5.29
C ILE A 662 7.42 -7.79 -4.94
N ALA A 663 8.48 -7.86 -4.13
CA ALA A 663 9.28 -6.71 -3.70
C ALA A 663 9.88 -5.90 -4.86
N ARG A 664 10.07 -6.49 -6.04
CA ARG A 664 10.68 -5.86 -7.23
C ARG A 664 9.66 -5.37 -8.24
N ILE A 665 8.37 -5.62 -8.02
CA ILE A 665 7.30 -5.20 -8.94
C ILE A 665 6.28 -4.24 -8.33
N VAL A 666 6.21 -4.13 -6.99
CA VAL A 666 5.23 -3.26 -6.29
C VAL A 666 5.87 -1.97 -5.78
N ASP A 667 5.06 -0.92 -5.69
CA ASP A 667 5.50 0.42 -5.28
C ASP A 667 6.08 0.41 -3.86
N GLY A 668 7.25 1.04 -3.69
CA GLY A 668 7.97 1.10 -2.41
C GLY A 668 8.31 -0.26 -1.80
N SER A 669 8.24 -1.35 -2.59
CA SER A 669 8.33 -2.74 -2.11
C SER A 669 7.36 -3.05 -0.97
N ARG A 670 6.22 -2.34 -0.93
CA ARG A 670 5.21 -2.44 0.13
C ARG A 670 4.19 -3.51 -0.21
N PHE A 671 4.02 -4.50 0.69
CA PHE A 671 3.04 -5.56 0.53
C PHE A 671 2.27 -5.86 1.82
N GLN A 672 0.94 -5.69 1.78
CA GLN A 672 0.06 -6.03 2.90
C GLN A 672 -0.35 -7.50 2.79
N GLU A 673 0.43 -8.39 3.38
CA GLU A 673 0.18 -9.82 3.28
C GLU A 673 -1.10 -10.26 4.04
N PHE A 674 -2.05 -10.84 3.30
CA PHE A 674 -3.28 -11.42 3.83
C PHE A 674 -3.05 -12.88 4.25
N LYS A 675 -3.56 -13.25 5.44
CA LYS A 675 -3.43 -14.61 6.01
C LYS A 675 -1.97 -15.11 5.96
N LYS A 676 -1.02 -14.26 6.37
CA LYS A 676 0.44 -14.53 6.34
C LYS A 676 0.85 -15.88 6.93
N TYR A 677 0.19 -16.30 8.01
CA TYR A 677 0.51 -17.55 8.73
C TYR A 677 -0.42 -18.74 8.41
N TYR A 678 -1.31 -18.62 7.42
CA TYR A 678 -2.26 -19.68 7.03
C TYR A 678 -2.13 -19.98 5.53
N GLY A 679 -2.06 -21.26 5.15
CA GLY A 679 -1.86 -21.66 3.75
C GLY A 679 -0.60 -21.04 3.13
N THR A 680 0.55 -21.12 3.82
CA THR A 680 1.80 -20.39 3.52
C THR A 680 2.44 -20.74 2.18
N THR A 681 2.00 -21.81 1.52
CA THR A 681 2.41 -22.14 0.14
C THR A 681 1.72 -21.29 -0.92
N LEU A 682 0.77 -20.44 -0.53
CA LEU A 682 0.18 -19.42 -1.39
C LEU A 682 0.23 -18.08 -0.68
N VAL A 683 1.00 -17.15 -1.23
CA VAL A 683 1.11 -15.77 -0.75
C VAL A 683 -0.02 -14.98 -1.37
N THR A 684 -0.76 -14.23 -0.55
CA THR A 684 -1.82 -13.33 -1.02
C THR A 684 -1.71 -12.01 -0.29
N GLY A 685 -2.00 -10.89 -0.95
CA GLY A 685 -1.96 -9.60 -0.27
C GLY A 685 -2.20 -8.42 -1.21
N PHE A 686 -2.31 -7.23 -0.62
CA PHE A 686 -2.57 -6.00 -1.34
C PHE A 686 -1.29 -5.21 -1.56
N ALA A 687 -1.15 -4.59 -2.74
CA ALA A 687 -0.03 -3.74 -3.10
C ALA A 687 -0.47 -2.65 -4.10
N LYS A 688 0.42 -1.71 -4.41
CA LYS A 688 0.22 -0.78 -5.53
C LYS A 688 1.22 -1.08 -6.65
N ILE A 689 0.80 -0.90 -7.90
CA ILE A 689 1.68 -0.88 -9.08
C ILE A 689 1.37 0.42 -9.83
N TYR A 690 2.35 1.32 -9.92
CA TYR A 690 2.18 2.66 -10.49
C TYR A 690 0.98 3.40 -9.88
N GLY A 691 0.82 3.31 -8.56
CA GLY A 691 -0.24 3.92 -7.76
C GLY A 691 -1.59 3.19 -7.78
N LYS A 692 -1.78 2.17 -8.63
CA LYS A 692 -3.02 1.38 -8.69
C LYS A 692 -2.99 0.22 -7.71
N MET A 693 -4.01 0.16 -6.85
CA MET A 693 -4.20 -0.96 -5.91
C MET A 693 -4.48 -2.27 -6.67
N VAL A 694 -3.77 -3.33 -6.29
CA VAL A 694 -3.93 -4.68 -6.84
C VAL A 694 -3.92 -5.72 -5.71
N GLY A 695 -4.65 -6.82 -5.92
CA GLY A 695 -4.60 -8.01 -5.09
C GLY A 695 -3.71 -9.06 -5.75
N ILE A 696 -2.60 -9.43 -5.10
CA ILE A 696 -1.64 -10.40 -5.64
C ILE A 696 -1.93 -11.78 -5.05
N ILE A 697 -1.90 -12.82 -5.89
CA ILE A 697 -1.98 -14.24 -5.52
C ILE A 697 -0.77 -14.95 -6.16
N ALA A 698 0.15 -15.43 -5.34
CA ALA A 698 1.46 -15.89 -5.80
C ALA A 698 1.85 -17.23 -5.16
N ASN A 699 2.25 -18.21 -5.98
CA ASN A 699 2.65 -19.52 -5.47
C ASN A 699 4.01 -19.46 -4.76
N ASN A 700 4.09 -20.14 -3.62
CA ASN A 700 5.29 -20.32 -2.81
C ASN A 700 5.50 -21.81 -2.45
N GLY A 701 4.94 -22.71 -3.28
CA GLY A 701 4.89 -24.15 -3.07
C GLY A 701 3.65 -24.79 -3.69
N VAL A 702 3.43 -26.08 -3.38
CA VAL A 702 2.23 -26.86 -3.76
C VAL A 702 0.97 -26.33 -3.06
N LEU A 703 -0.19 -26.50 -3.69
CA LEU A 703 -1.47 -26.07 -3.11
C LEU A 703 -2.04 -27.12 -2.15
N PHE A 704 -2.42 -26.69 -0.94
CA PHE A 704 -3.20 -27.45 0.02
C PHE A 704 -4.64 -26.92 0.11
N SER A 705 -5.51 -27.62 0.84
CA SER A 705 -6.87 -27.15 1.17
C SER A 705 -6.86 -25.73 1.75
N GLU A 706 -5.95 -25.45 2.68
CA GLU A 706 -5.79 -24.15 3.32
C GLU A 706 -5.40 -23.06 2.30
N SER A 707 -4.55 -23.40 1.34
CA SER A 707 -4.14 -22.50 0.26
C SER A 707 -5.33 -22.13 -0.63
N ALA A 708 -6.16 -23.11 -0.99
CA ALA A 708 -7.35 -22.89 -1.83
C ALA A 708 -8.45 -22.09 -1.10
N LEU A 709 -8.68 -22.38 0.19
CA LEU A 709 -9.60 -21.60 1.04
C LEU A 709 -9.12 -20.17 1.26
N LYS A 710 -7.80 -19.97 1.42
CA LYS A 710 -7.18 -18.63 1.48
C LYS A 710 -7.40 -17.86 0.19
N ALA A 711 -7.11 -18.48 -0.96
CA ALA A 711 -7.30 -17.87 -2.28
C ALA A 711 -8.76 -17.46 -2.51
N SER A 712 -9.70 -18.37 -2.23
CA SER A 712 -11.14 -18.14 -2.39
C SER A 712 -11.58 -16.89 -1.64
N HIS A 713 -11.28 -16.82 -0.33
CA HIS A 713 -11.60 -15.67 0.50
C HIS A 713 -10.90 -14.39 0.02
N PHE A 714 -9.63 -14.48 -0.40
CA PHE A 714 -8.91 -13.29 -0.88
C PHE A 714 -9.50 -12.73 -2.19
N ILE A 715 -9.90 -13.61 -3.12
CA ILE A 715 -10.61 -13.22 -4.34
C ILE A 715 -11.96 -12.59 -3.99
N GLU A 716 -12.68 -13.12 -3.01
CA GLU A 716 -13.93 -12.53 -2.54
C GLU A 716 -13.75 -11.10 -2.03
N LEU A 717 -12.70 -10.85 -1.25
CA LEU A 717 -12.35 -9.50 -0.78
C LEU A 717 -11.99 -8.56 -1.93
N CYS A 718 -11.23 -9.03 -2.92
CA CYS A 718 -10.85 -8.21 -4.07
C CYS A 718 -12.08 -7.84 -4.91
N ASN A 719 -12.97 -8.80 -5.18
CA ASN A 719 -14.23 -8.56 -5.87
C ASN A 719 -15.12 -7.56 -5.12
N GLN A 720 -15.26 -7.70 -3.79
CA GLN A 720 -16.08 -6.78 -2.98
C GLN A 720 -15.54 -5.34 -3.00
N ARG A 721 -14.23 -5.18 -3.15
CA ARG A 721 -13.54 -3.88 -3.14
C ARG A 721 -13.21 -3.36 -4.54
N GLU A 722 -13.63 -4.09 -5.59
CA GLU A 722 -13.33 -3.77 -6.99
C GLU A 722 -11.82 -3.65 -7.28
N ILE A 723 -11.00 -4.47 -6.61
CA ILE A 723 -9.54 -4.47 -6.74
C ILE A 723 -9.12 -5.50 -7.80
N PRO A 724 -8.39 -5.12 -8.86
CA PRO A 724 -7.85 -6.07 -9.84
C PRO A 724 -6.92 -7.13 -9.24
N LEU A 725 -6.93 -8.33 -9.83
CA LEU A 725 -6.15 -9.47 -9.37
C LEU A 725 -4.93 -9.73 -10.24
N VAL A 726 -3.78 -9.98 -9.62
CA VAL A 726 -2.53 -10.39 -10.28
C VAL A 726 -2.12 -11.77 -9.78
N PHE A 727 -2.00 -12.73 -10.69
CA PHE A 727 -1.60 -14.10 -10.42
C PHE A 727 -0.14 -14.31 -10.83
N LEU A 728 0.72 -14.71 -9.88
CA LEU A 728 2.10 -15.11 -10.16
C LEU A 728 2.21 -16.63 -10.05
N GLN A 729 2.26 -17.31 -11.21
CA GLN A 729 2.20 -18.76 -11.27
C GLN A 729 3.58 -19.39 -11.17
N ASN A 730 3.78 -20.17 -10.11
CA ASN A 730 4.91 -21.08 -9.95
C ASN A 730 4.43 -22.35 -9.22
N ILE A 731 3.60 -23.13 -9.90
CA ILE A 731 2.81 -24.20 -9.33
C ILE A 731 3.08 -25.56 -9.98
N THR A 732 3.37 -26.55 -9.14
CA THR A 732 3.55 -27.96 -9.51
C THR A 732 2.27 -28.80 -9.36
N GLY A 733 1.24 -28.26 -8.72
CA GLY A 733 -0.07 -28.88 -8.54
C GLY A 733 -0.59 -28.81 -7.11
N PHE A 734 -1.66 -29.54 -6.85
CA PHE A 734 -2.18 -29.76 -5.50
C PHE A 734 -1.43 -30.90 -4.82
N MET A 735 -1.41 -30.88 -3.48
CA MET A 735 -0.89 -31.99 -2.69
C MET A 735 -1.71 -33.26 -2.95
N VAL A 736 -1.06 -34.42 -3.01
CA VAL A 736 -1.70 -35.72 -3.25
C VAL A 736 -1.56 -36.65 -2.05
N GLY A 737 -2.54 -37.55 -1.86
CA GLY A 737 -2.47 -38.62 -0.87
C GLY A 737 -3.79 -38.82 -0.11
N LYS A 738 -3.99 -40.05 0.39
CA LYS A 738 -5.24 -40.48 1.06
C LYS A 738 -5.74 -39.50 2.13
N LYS A 739 -4.83 -38.96 2.95
CA LYS A 739 -5.18 -37.99 3.99
C LYS A 739 -5.82 -36.72 3.42
N TYR A 740 -5.22 -36.17 2.35
CA TYR A 740 -5.65 -34.91 1.74
C TYR A 740 -6.96 -35.05 0.96
N GLU A 741 -7.13 -36.19 0.28
CA GLU A 741 -8.39 -36.54 -0.39
C GLU A 741 -9.52 -36.68 0.63
N ASN A 742 -9.31 -37.45 1.71
CA ASN A 742 -10.31 -37.63 2.75
C ASN A 742 -10.65 -36.32 3.51
N SER A 743 -9.71 -35.37 3.59
CA SER A 743 -9.98 -34.04 4.16
C SER A 743 -10.71 -33.09 3.21
N GLY A 744 -10.90 -33.47 1.94
CA GLY A 744 -11.67 -32.70 0.97
C GLY A 744 -10.88 -31.73 0.11
N ILE A 745 -9.61 -32.02 -0.20
CA ILE A 745 -8.77 -31.14 -1.05
C ILE A 745 -9.43 -30.81 -2.40
N ALA A 746 -10.18 -31.75 -2.97
CA ALA A 746 -10.94 -31.53 -4.20
C ALA A 746 -12.05 -30.48 -4.05
N LYS A 747 -12.83 -30.50 -2.95
CA LYS A 747 -13.89 -29.50 -2.74
C LYS A 747 -13.32 -28.12 -2.39
N ASP A 748 -12.18 -28.06 -1.74
CA ASP A 748 -11.52 -26.79 -1.41
C ASP A 748 -10.86 -26.18 -2.63
N GLY A 749 -10.18 -26.99 -3.46
CA GLY A 749 -9.71 -26.58 -4.78
C GLY A 749 -10.84 -26.08 -5.68
N ALA A 750 -12.00 -26.75 -5.64
CA ALA A 750 -13.19 -26.31 -6.40
C ALA A 750 -13.71 -24.93 -5.95
N LYS A 751 -13.60 -24.56 -4.66
CA LYS A 751 -13.94 -23.20 -4.20
C LYS A 751 -13.01 -22.17 -4.85
N MET A 752 -11.71 -22.44 -4.89
CA MET A 752 -10.73 -21.53 -5.51
C MET A 752 -11.03 -21.34 -7.01
N VAL A 753 -11.25 -22.44 -7.73
CA VAL A 753 -11.59 -22.41 -9.16
C VAL A 753 -12.90 -21.66 -9.40
N ASN A 754 -13.94 -21.88 -8.58
CA ASN A 754 -15.20 -21.14 -8.68
C ASN A 754 -14.99 -19.63 -8.47
N ALA A 755 -14.25 -19.23 -7.44
CA ALA A 755 -13.94 -17.83 -7.16
C ALA A 755 -13.18 -17.17 -8.32
N VAL A 756 -12.19 -17.86 -8.92
CA VAL A 756 -11.47 -17.37 -10.10
C VAL A 756 -12.37 -17.22 -11.31
N SER A 757 -13.22 -18.22 -11.59
CA SER A 757 -14.13 -18.22 -12.74
C SER A 757 -15.19 -17.12 -12.68
N THR A 758 -15.69 -16.84 -11.48
CA THR A 758 -16.81 -15.91 -11.27
C THR A 758 -16.37 -14.52 -10.80
N SER A 759 -15.06 -14.28 -10.73
CA SER A 759 -14.51 -12.97 -10.41
C SER A 759 -14.83 -11.95 -11.50
N ILE A 760 -15.35 -10.81 -11.06
CA ILE A 760 -15.79 -9.68 -11.89
C ILE A 760 -14.67 -8.68 -12.17
N VAL A 761 -13.63 -8.66 -11.33
CA VAL A 761 -12.53 -7.71 -11.45
C VAL A 761 -11.56 -8.16 -12.55
N PRO A 762 -10.80 -7.24 -13.15
CA PRO A 762 -9.74 -7.62 -14.10
C PRO A 762 -8.73 -8.58 -13.45
N LYS A 763 -8.37 -9.64 -14.19
CA LYS A 763 -7.39 -10.65 -13.77
C LYS A 763 -6.20 -10.60 -14.73
N TYR A 764 -4.99 -10.57 -14.18
CA TYR A 764 -3.74 -10.59 -14.93
C TYR A 764 -2.90 -11.77 -14.45
N SER A 765 -2.32 -12.54 -15.36
CA SER A 765 -1.53 -13.73 -15.02
C SER A 765 -0.11 -13.61 -15.57
N VAL A 766 0.88 -13.93 -14.74
CA VAL A 766 2.28 -14.07 -15.14
C VAL A 766 2.77 -15.44 -14.68
N VAL A 767 3.13 -16.30 -15.62
CA VAL A 767 3.81 -17.56 -15.30
C VAL A 767 5.28 -17.24 -15.08
N ILE A 768 5.76 -17.39 -13.85
CA ILE A 768 7.12 -17.05 -13.43
C ILE A 768 7.99 -18.30 -13.17
N GLY A 769 7.38 -19.49 -13.24
CA GLY A 769 8.04 -20.78 -13.09
C GLY A 769 7.20 -21.90 -13.71
N GLY A 770 6.82 -22.89 -12.89
CA GLY A 770 5.94 -23.98 -13.33
C GLY A 770 4.46 -23.57 -13.42
N SER A 771 3.74 -24.16 -14.38
CA SER A 771 2.28 -24.10 -14.46
C SER A 771 1.76 -25.49 -14.83
N TYR A 772 1.56 -26.34 -13.81
CA TYR A 772 1.22 -27.75 -14.00
C TYR A 772 -0.17 -28.12 -13.51
N GLY A 773 -0.88 -28.91 -14.32
CA GLY A 773 -2.13 -29.59 -13.96
C GLY A 773 -3.20 -28.67 -13.37
N ALA A 774 -3.90 -29.14 -12.33
CA ALA A 774 -4.97 -28.39 -11.68
C ALA A 774 -4.51 -27.07 -11.03
N GLY A 775 -3.21 -26.91 -10.78
CA GLY A 775 -2.63 -25.66 -10.31
C GLY A 775 -2.78 -24.52 -11.31
N ASN A 776 -2.64 -24.80 -12.62
CA ASN A 776 -2.89 -23.84 -13.68
C ASN A 776 -4.32 -23.28 -13.60
N TYR A 777 -5.30 -24.13 -13.28
CA TYR A 777 -6.70 -23.75 -13.21
C TYR A 777 -6.97 -22.81 -12.03
N GLY A 778 -6.53 -23.21 -10.83
CA GLY A 778 -6.70 -22.40 -9.62
C GLY A 778 -5.96 -21.06 -9.68
N MET A 779 -4.87 -20.96 -10.46
CA MET A 779 -4.06 -19.74 -10.57
C MET A 779 -4.43 -18.87 -11.79
N CYS A 780 -5.65 -19.01 -12.33
CA CYS A 780 -6.16 -18.23 -13.46
C CYS A 780 -5.33 -18.41 -14.75
N GLY A 781 -5.11 -19.67 -15.15
CA GLY A 781 -4.58 -20.02 -16.47
C GLY A 781 -5.49 -19.60 -17.63
N ARG A 782 -5.08 -19.89 -18.86
CA ARG A 782 -5.69 -19.36 -20.09
C ARG A 782 -7.22 -19.55 -20.20
N ALA A 783 -7.73 -20.69 -19.76
CA ALA A 783 -9.16 -21.02 -19.81
C ALA A 783 -10.04 -20.22 -18.83
N PHE A 784 -9.43 -19.49 -17.88
CA PHE A 784 -10.13 -18.69 -16.88
C PHE A 784 -10.22 -17.21 -17.25
N ASN A 785 -9.93 -16.92 -18.54
CA ASN A 785 -10.03 -15.61 -19.17
C ASN A 785 -9.37 -14.48 -18.37
N PRO A 786 -8.07 -14.58 -18.03
CA PRO A 786 -7.34 -13.39 -17.63
C PRO A 786 -7.34 -12.38 -18.79
N ARG A 787 -7.42 -11.09 -18.47
CA ARG A 787 -7.32 -10.00 -19.45
C ARG A 787 -6.04 -10.14 -20.26
N PHE A 788 -4.95 -10.47 -19.57
CA PHE A 788 -3.66 -10.79 -20.15
C PHE A 788 -2.99 -11.94 -19.40
N LEU A 789 -2.31 -12.82 -20.13
CA LEU A 789 -1.46 -13.86 -19.57
C LEU A 789 -0.08 -13.81 -20.22
N TRP A 790 0.98 -13.65 -19.44
CA TRP A 790 2.37 -13.71 -19.92
C TRP A 790 3.14 -14.86 -19.32
N MET A 791 4.25 -15.21 -19.97
CA MET A 791 5.21 -16.19 -19.46
C MET A 791 6.62 -15.59 -19.39
N TRP A 792 7.43 -16.07 -18.46
CA TRP A 792 8.86 -15.80 -18.43
C TRP A 792 9.65 -16.83 -19.28
N PRO A 793 10.91 -16.52 -19.65
CA PRO A 793 11.71 -17.40 -20.51
C PRO A 793 12.09 -18.73 -19.82
N ASN A 794 12.13 -18.76 -18.49
CA ASN A 794 12.36 -19.98 -17.70
C ASN A 794 11.10 -20.83 -17.51
N SER A 795 9.92 -20.29 -17.80
CA SER A 795 8.66 -20.92 -17.43
C SER A 795 8.40 -22.22 -18.20
N ARG A 796 7.57 -23.07 -17.59
CA ARG A 796 7.13 -24.35 -18.15
C ARG A 796 5.65 -24.56 -17.91
N ILE A 797 4.93 -25.08 -18.90
CA ILE A 797 3.49 -25.35 -18.82
C ILE A 797 3.14 -26.72 -19.41
N SER A 798 2.46 -27.58 -18.65
CA SER A 798 1.96 -28.87 -19.14
C SER A 798 0.92 -29.47 -18.19
N VAL A 799 0.28 -30.57 -18.61
CA VAL A 799 -0.72 -31.26 -17.78
C VAL A 799 -0.14 -31.81 -16.48
N MET A 800 1.14 -32.22 -16.49
CA MET A 800 1.93 -32.62 -15.32
C MET A 800 3.43 -32.55 -15.67
N GLY A 801 4.32 -32.71 -14.69
CA GLY A 801 5.76 -32.73 -14.95
C GLY A 801 6.19 -33.94 -15.80
N GLY A 802 7.16 -33.77 -16.69
CA GLY A 802 7.61 -34.83 -17.60
C GLY A 802 8.06 -36.11 -16.89
N GLU A 803 8.79 -35.98 -15.78
CA GLU A 803 9.18 -37.10 -14.93
C GLU A 803 7.98 -37.86 -14.34
N GLN A 804 6.93 -37.13 -13.93
CA GLN A 804 5.71 -37.74 -13.41
C GLN A 804 4.99 -38.51 -14.51
N ALA A 805 4.82 -37.92 -15.69
CA ALA A 805 4.18 -38.56 -16.83
C ALA A 805 4.94 -39.83 -17.28
N ALA A 806 6.26 -39.75 -17.41
CA ALA A 806 7.09 -40.86 -17.83
C ALA A 806 7.02 -42.04 -16.84
N ASN A 807 7.06 -41.75 -15.53
CA ASN A 807 6.96 -42.78 -14.49
C ASN A 807 5.57 -43.42 -14.44
N VAL A 808 4.49 -42.63 -14.52
CA VAL A 808 3.11 -43.16 -14.51
C VAL A 808 2.85 -44.07 -15.71
N LEU A 809 3.24 -43.63 -16.91
CA LEU A 809 3.08 -44.44 -18.12
C LEU A 809 3.93 -45.71 -18.07
N LEU A 810 5.13 -45.64 -17.49
CA LEU A 810 5.98 -46.80 -17.28
C LEU A 810 5.32 -47.81 -16.33
N THR A 811 4.78 -47.35 -15.19
CA THR A 811 4.08 -48.23 -14.23
C THR A 811 2.91 -48.95 -14.88
N VAL A 812 2.05 -48.24 -15.63
CA VAL A 812 0.93 -48.85 -16.36
C VAL A 812 1.42 -49.89 -17.37
N LYS A 813 2.51 -49.59 -18.09
CA LYS A 813 3.09 -50.52 -19.06
C LYS A 813 3.65 -51.78 -18.38
N MET A 814 4.29 -51.63 -17.22
CA MET A 814 4.80 -52.74 -16.43
C MET A 814 3.66 -53.62 -15.91
N GLU A 815 2.59 -53.05 -15.37
CA GLU A 815 1.42 -53.81 -14.91
C GLU A 815 0.71 -54.57 -16.03
N GLN A 816 0.65 -53.99 -17.24
CA GLN A 816 0.13 -54.68 -18.43
C GLN A 816 1.00 -55.88 -18.82
N LEU A 817 2.32 -55.69 -18.85
CA LEU A 817 3.26 -56.75 -19.20
C LEU A 817 3.33 -57.85 -18.12
N GLU A 818 3.17 -57.51 -16.85
CA GLU A 818 3.12 -58.47 -15.76
C GLU A 818 1.91 -59.40 -15.89
N LYS A 819 0.75 -58.88 -16.33
CA LYS A 819 -0.44 -59.71 -16.67
C LYS A 819 -0.19 -60.65 -17.85
N GLU A 820 0.77 -60.32 -18.73
CA GLU A 820 1.22 -61.17 -19.83
C GLU A 820 2.42 -62.08 -19.45
N GLY A 821 2.86 -62.07 -18.19
CA GLY A 821 4.02 -62.83 -17.71
C GLY A 821 5.38 -62.31 -18.18
N LYS A 822 5.45 -61.07 -18.68
CA LYS A 822 6.67 -60.41 -19.18
C LYS A 822 7.17 -59.35 -18.18
N LYS A 823 8.47 -59.08 -18.16
CA LYS A 823 9.11 -58.01 -17.36
C LYS A 823 10.03 -57.17 -18.23
N LEU A 824 10.06 -55.87 -17.98
CA LEU A 824 10.99 -54.93 -18.62
C LEU A 824 12.30 -54.87 -17.83
N SER A 825 13.42 -55.00 -18.53
CA SER A 825 14.75 -54.68 -18.00
C SER A 825 14.91 -53.18 -17.73
N GLU A 826 15.87 -52.79 -16.88
CA GLU A 826 16.14 -51.37 -16.59
C GLU A 826 16.47 -50.55 -17.85
N ALA A 827 17.19 -51.15 -18.81
CA ALA A 827 17.51 -50.52 -20.08
C ALA A 827 16.26 -50.25 -20.92
N GLU A 828 15.31 -51.19 -20.97
CA GLU A 828 14.04 -51.01 -21.67
C GLU A 828 13.13 -49.99 -20.98
N GLN A 829 13.14 -49.94 -19.64
CA GLN A 829 12.42 -48.93 -18.87
C GLN A 829 12.96 -47.52 -19.17
N PHE A 830 14.29 -47.37 -19.24
CA PHE A 830 14.93 -46.11 -19.62
C PHE A 830 14.57 -45.72 -21.06
N ALA A 831 14.69 -46.66 -22.01
CA ALA A 831 14.36 -46.43 -23.42
C ALA A 831 12.88 -46.06 -23.62
N PHE A 832 11.98 -46.59 -22.80
CA PHE A 832 10.56 -46.21 -22.82
C PHE A 832 10.30 -44.80 -22.28
N ARG A 833 10.98 -44.42 -21.19
CA ARG A 833 10.81 -43.09 -20.56
C ARG A 833 11.41 -41.96 -21.37
N LYS A 834 12.57 -42.19 -22.02
CA LYS A 834 13.32 -41.17 -22.74
C LYS A 834 12.48 -40.35 -23.76
N PRO A 835 11.74 -40.96 -24.70
CA PRO A 835 10.94 -40.18 -25.65
C PRO A 835 9.82 -39.37 -24.99
N ILE A 836 9.25 -39.83 -23.87
CA ILE A 836 8.22 -39.10 -23.11
C ILE A 836 8.84 -37.86 -22.44
N LEU A 837 10.02 -38.02 -21.83
CA LEU A 837 10.75 -36.91 -21.20
C LEU A 837 11.11 -35.83 -22.23
N ASP A 838 11.62 -36.24 -23.39
CA ASP A 838 12.01 -35.33 -24.47
C ASP A 838 10.79 -34.59 -25.06
N ASP A 839 9.66 -35.28 -25.23
CA ASP A 839 8.41 -34.69 -25.69
C ASP A 839 7.88 -33.62 -24.72
N TYR A 840 7.87 -33.94 -23.41
CA TYR A 840 7.42 -33.01 -22.38
C TYR A 840 8.35 -31.81 -22.22
N GLU A 841 9.67 -31.98 -22.28
CA GLU A 841 10.61 -30.85 -22.20
C GLU A 841 10.39 -29.87 -23.35
N SER A 842 10.22 -30.39 -24.58
CA SER A 842 9.96 -29.56 -25.76
C SER A 842 8.61 -28.84 -25.69
N LYS A 843 7.52 -29.60 -25.47
CA LYS A 843 6.15 -29.07 -25.51
C LYS A 843 5.75 -28.24 -24.30
N SER A 844 6.50 -28.33 -23.20
CA SER A 844 6.25 -27.49 -22.02
C SER A 844 6.98 -26.15 -22.04
N SER A 845 7.88 -25.92 -23.01
CA SER A 845 8.62 -24.66 -23.11
C SER A 845 7.72 -23.44 -23.37
N CYS A 846 8.14 -22.27 -22.88
CA CYS A 846 7.44 -21.01 -23.12
C CYS A 846 7.36 -20.65 -24.63
N ILE A 847 8.36 -21.05 -25.43
CA ILE A 847 8.35 -20.84 -26.89
C ILE A 847 7.23 -21.67 -27.55
N TYR A 848 7.11 -22.95 -27.19
CA TYR A 848 6.05 -23.82 -27.72
C TYR A 848 4.64 -23.30 -27.36
N SER A 849 4.49 -22.81 -26.13
CA SER A 849 3.27 -22.18 -25.60
C SER A 849 2.90 -20.91 -26.38
N SER A 850 3.84 -19.96 -26.49
CA SER A 850 3.59 -18.65 -27.09
C SER A 850 3.35 -18.75 -28.60
N ALA A 851 4.03 -19.71 -29.26
CA ALA A 851 3.76 -20.05 -30.66
C ALA A 851 2.31 -20.47 -30.93
N ARG A 852 1.62 -21.00 -29.91
CA ARG A 852 0.23 -21.49 -30.00
C ARG A 852 -0.78 -20.59 -29.26
N LEU A 853 -0.34 -19.43 -28.80
CA LEU A 853 -1.16 -18.43 -28.10
C LEU A 853 -1.86 -18.99 -26.85
N TRP A 854 -1.16 -19.82 -26.08
CA TRP A 854 -1.60 -20.15 -24.71
C TRP A 854 -1.33 -18.99 -23.74
N ASP A 855 -0.43 -18.09 -24.15
CA ASP A 855 -0.08 -16.81 -23.55
C ASP A 855 -0.12 -15.69 -24.60
N ASP A 856 -0.13 -14.46 -24.12
CA ASP A 856 -0.09 -13.21 -24.90
C ASP A 856 1.34 -12.73 -25.14
N GLY A 857 2.35 -13.53 -24.81
CA GLY A 857 3.77 -13.25 -25.06
C GLY A 857 4.69 -13.76 -23.95
N VAL A 858 5.91 -14.12 -24.36
CA VAL A 858 7.03 -14.33 -23.45
C VAL A 858 7.72 -12.99 -23.21
N ILE A 859 7.86 -12.60 -21.94
CA ILE A 859 8.36 -11.28 -21.54
C ILE A 859 9.67 -11.41 -20.79
N ASP A 860 10.46 -10.35 -20.83
CA ASP A 860 11.61 -10.20 -19.95
C ASP A 860 11.13 -10.07 -18.49
N PRO A 861 11.62 -10.91 -17.55
CA PRO A 861 11.24 -10.83 -16.14
C PRO A 861 11.39 -9.43 -15.53
N ALA A 862 12.42 -8.67 -15.89
CA ALA A 862 12.66 -7.32 -15.38
C ALA A 862 11.59 -6.31 -15.87
N ARG A 863 10.90 -6.59 -16.99
CA ARG A 863 9.84 -5.73 -17.55
C ARG A 863 8.44 -6.03 -17.00
N THR A 864 8.32 -6.98 -16.08
CA THR A 864 7.01 -7.41 -15.54
C THR A 864 6.23 -6.24 -14.93
N ARG A 865 6.91 -5.36 -14.18
CA ARG A 865 6.29 -4.19 -13.55
C ARG A 865 5.68 -3.24 -14.58
N ASP A 866 6.44 -2.90 -15.62
CA ASP A 866 6.00 -1.96 -16.67
C ASP A 866 4.82 -2.50 -17.46
N ILE A 867 4.85 -3.80 -17.79
CA ILE A 867 3.79 -4.47 -18.53
C ILE A 867 2.50 -4.54 -17.69
N LEU A 868 2.60 -4.88 -16.41
CA LEU A 868 1.48 -4.81 -15.48
C LEU A 868 0.98 -3.36 -15.33
N GLY A 869 1.87 -2.38 -15.27
CA GLY A 869 1.53 -0.96 -15.25
C GLY A 869 0.69 -0.54 -16.45
N ILE A 870 1.15 -0.83 -17.67
CA ILE A 870 0.41 -0.52 -18.90
C ILE A 870 -0.98 -1.16 -18.87
N THR A 871 -1.06 -2.45 -18.54
CA THR A 871 -2.29 -3.24 -18.69
C THR A 871 -3.32 -3.05 -17.57
N VAL A 872 -2.89 -2.73 -16.34
CA VAL A 872 -3.79 -2.34 -15.24
C VAL A 872 -4.47 -1.01 -15.56
N TYR A 873 -3.78 -0.12 -16.25
CA TYR A 873 -4.32 1.18 -16.66
C TYR A 873 -5.09 1.16 -17.99
N ALA A 874 -4.88 0.15 -18.83
CA ALA A 874 -5.59 -0.02 -20.10
C ALA A 874 -7.06 -0.47 -19.94
N ASN A 875 -7.56 -0.60 -18.71
CA ASN A 875 -8.95 -0.99 -18.45
C ASN A 875 -9.88 0.24 -18.45
N HIS A 876 -10.58 0.46 -19.55
CA HIS A 876 -11.61 1.51 -19.69
C HIS A 876 -13.03 0.98 -19.45
N SER A 877 -13.16 -0.21 -18.85
CA SER A 877 -14.47 -0.84 -18.63
C SER A 877 -15.41 0.05 -17.82
N GLN A 878 -16.68 0.00 -18.19
CA GLN A 878 -17.77 0.59 -17.42
C GLN A 878 -17.92 -0.11 -16.05
N LYS A 879 -18.71 0.52 -15.18
CA LYS A 879 -19.04 0.10 -13.80
C LYS A 879 -19.15 -1.42 -13.68
N LEU A 880 -18.33 -2.00 -12.81
CA LEU A 880 -18.37 -3.44 -12.54
C LEU A 880 -19.74 -3.83 -11.98
N GLU A 881 -20.29 -4.95 -12.43
CA GLU A 881 -21.50 -5.52 -11.83
C GLU A 881 -21.22 -6.01 -10.40
N TYR A 882 -22.25 -6.15 -9.56
CA TYR A 882 -22.09 -6.74 -8.24
C TYR A 882 -21.61 -8.20 -8.35
N PRO A 883 -20.63 -8.66 -7.55
CA PRO A 883 -20.08 -10.01 -7.70
C PRO A 883 -21.13 -11.10 -7.44
N ARG A 884 -21.23 -12.06 -8.36
CA ARG A 884 -22.14 -13.21 -8.27
C ARG A 884 -21.34 -14.51 -8.36
N TYR A 885 -21.21 -15.21 -7.23
CA TYR A 885 -20.54 -16.51 -7.18
C TYR A 885 -21.49 -17.64 -7.56
N GLY A 886 -20.94 -18.70 -8.17
CA GLY A 886 -21.62 -19.98 -8.25
C GLY A 886 -21.70 -20.64 -6.87
N ILE A 887 -22.43 -21.75 -6.73
CA ILE A 887 -22.56 -22.46 -5.45
C ILE A 887 -21.18 -22.94 -4.98
N PHE A 888 -20.74 -22.47 -3.82
CA PHE A 888 -19.56 -23.01 -3.14
C PHE A 888 -19.88 -24.36 -2.49
N ARG A 889 -19.09 -25.39 -2.82
CA ARG A 889 -19.16 -26.70 -2.17
C ARG A 889 -18.43 -26.67 -0.84
N MET A 890 -19.16 -26.43 0.26
CA MET A 890 -18.60 -26.24 1.61
C MET A 890 -17.90 -27.48 2.18
#